data_AF-A0A954EPK4-F1
#
_entry.id   AF-A0A954EPK4-F1
#
_cell.length_a   1.000
_cell.length_b   1.000
_cell.length_c   1.000
_cell.angle_alpha   90.00
_cell.angle_beta   90.00
_cell.angle_gamma   90.00
#
_symmetry.space_group_name_H-M   'P 1'
#
loop_
_entity.id
_entity.type
_entity.pdbx_description
1 polymer ?
#
loop_
_entity_poly.entity_id
_entity_poly.type
_entity_poly.pdbx_seq_one_letter_code
_entity_poly.pdbx_strand_id
1 'polypeptide(L)'
;MPRHFEELTPQNFSFNSPLGWCPACEGLGVERGTNQALLITRPHASLLEGAVGPWPDVKTSPAFRAFLESFAAEFEIPLDRPWYQLDPRHQRLVLYGSNRTLTVNWPGCDQPAKLEYKGLYPAIEEASRVSYSYRMQLQDLIGEKPCSICGGGRLREDAAAVRLRDVTLPQLAQLPLEEVLSWLDEIKLSKEQQKVAGDLLDEARHRLKFLVDVGLHYLTLDRSMPTLSGGESQRIRLAGQIGRALTGVLYVLDEPTIGLHPRDNGRLIEALHRLRDLGNTVVLVEHDREVLEAADRLYDFGPGSGRFGGTVVAEGTPKQVASAASKSLTGAYLSGREEIVVPAQRRVNRSDNGSDFCFSVATKTAASQIAKAYETPTNTWLSIVGCQLNNLRDVSLHVPLGSLTCVTGLSGSGKSSLVQETLARAVSRVLNRTGAMPGPFDELSGVEEISRVINVDQNPIGQTPASNPATYVGVFDLIRTLFSKLPDAKVRGYKPGRFSFNRAGGRCEDCEGMGQKKIEMHFLPDVWVTCDTCHGKRYNQETLAVKYREYSIADVLDMSIGQACELFGNIAKIRAPLATLQAIGLDYLTLGQSATTLSGGEAQRVKLAAELCKPNSGRTLYLLDEPTTGLHFDDIAKLLKVLNSLVEQGNTVVIIEHNLDVIKTADWIVDIGPEAGIDGGHVVAMGTPEEVVAQSEAYTENETHIEGLSGSLKVRSWTGELLKPVLKHHSRGELEVFDAAQVAQKQEGDVELSRIGRDVDAPWKTDGRKWHTSDRVARNGKACRWEGDALAYVADLLKKYDGLKDPNWNDQATVEVTAKKKQGTGWFFHALSGDEWLLRMYFRVPKGTFEEADLQARMPLTSVDELDELHVYGRADRLRINNSKGAFQEVVFDIHWKREVDTPAFQQFLDEAVAAYLGKVEKASGTAEVEMPWTKLGRKWHVSRKGFPSTKRVKWTATTLEMLCDLLEATFTDFSFDWTGKSIVKLSPPDSDTHTWELHTKRREGIDLILLAEPGTVALGKIADLGSEREIVPHRSGREAVKIRLVTQKDVKQKGLKEFLLEFAST
;
A
#
# COMPACT_ATOMS: atom_id res chain seq x y z
N MET A 1 32.93 -17.02 -49.86
CA MET A 1 33.75 -17.56 -48.75
C MET A 1 32.88 -18.55 -47.99
N PRO A 2 33.31 -19.81 -47.78
CA PRO A 2 32.60 -20.69 -46.86
C PRO A 2 32.70 -20.07 -45.46
N ARG A 3 31.58 -19.85 -44.79
CA ARG A 3 31.57 -19.41 -43.39
C ARG A 3 32.21 -20.54 -42.57
N HIS A 4 33.42 -20.33 -42.07
CA HIS A 4 33.98 -21.20 -41.03
C HIS A 4 33.09 -21.03 -39.81
N PHE A 5 32.33 -22.07 -39.45
CA PHE A 5 31.62 -22.11 -38.18
C PHE A 5 32.65 -22.36 -37.08
N GLU A 6 32.62 -21.52 -36.05
CA GLU A 6 33.39 -21.69 -34.83
C GLU A 6 32.99 -23.03 -34.18
N GLU A 7 33.94 -23.75 -33.57
CA GLU A 7 33.63 -25.00 -32.88
C GLU A 7 32.66 -24.71 -31.72
N LEU A 8 31.46 -25.29 -31.79
CA LEU A 8 30.42 -25.03 -30.81
C LEU A 8 30.60 -25.94 -29.59
N THR A 9 30.83 -25.33 -28.44
CA THR A 9 30.91 -25.99 -27.14
C THR A 9 29.58 -25.81 -26.37
N PRO A 10 29.34 -26.55 -25.27
CA PRO A 10 28.16 -26.33 -24.42
C PRO A 10 28.00 -24.88 -23.94
N GLN A 11 29.11 -24.14 -23.78
CA GLN A 11 29.06 -22.74 -23.35
C GLN A 11 28.44 -21.82 -24.42
N ASN A 12 28.51 -22.19 -25.70
CA ASN A 12 27.84 -21.45 -26.78
C ASN A 12 26.32 -21.60 -26.74
N PHE A 13 25.79 -22.64 -26.08
CA PHE A 13 24.35 -22.84 -25.86
C PHE A 13 23.86 -22.29 -24.51
N SER A 14 24.74 -21.62 -23.75
CA SER A 14 24.40 -21.00 -22.46
C SER A 14 24.17 -19.50 -22.63
N PHE A 15 22.96 -19.05 -22.32
CA PHE A 15 22.64 -17.61 -22.25
C PHE A 15 23.26 -16.90 -21.03
N ASN A 16 23.87 -17.64 -20.10
CA ASN A 16 24.62 -17.08 -18.97
C ASN A 16 26.12 -16.95 -19.27
N SER A 17 26.56 -17.36 -20.46
CA SER A 17 27.95 -17.24 -20.90
C SER A 17 28.07 -16.17 -21.99
N PRO A 18 29.11 -15.32 -21.94
CA PRO A 18 29.35 -14.35 -22.99
C PRO A 18 29.61 -14.96 -24.36
N LEU A 19 29.97 -16.26 -24.41
CA LEU A 19 30.19 -17.00 -25.65
C LEU A 19 28.89 -17.40 -26.37
N GLY A 20 27.78 -17.52 -25.63
CA GLY A 20 26.50 -18.04 -26.14
C GLY A 20 25.35 -17.04 -26.14
N TRP A 21 25.41 -16.01 -25.30
CA TRP A 21 24.32 -15.06 -25.14
C TRP A 21 24.09 -14.16 -26.36
N CYS A 22 22.86 -13.67 -26.53
CA CYS A 22 22.55 -12.67 -27.54
C CYS A 22 23.25 -11.34 -27.18
N PRO A 23 24.02 -10.72 -28.10
CA PRO A 23 24.79 -9.50 -27.81
C PRO A 23 23.93 -8.25 -27.58
N ALA A 24 22.65 -8.25 -28.01
CA ALA A 24 21.77 -7.10 -27.80
C ALA A 24 21.09 -7.07 -26.42
N CYS A 25 20.76 -8.24 -25.87
CA CYS A 25 20.08 -8.34 -24.58
C CYS A 25 20.95 -9.01 -23.50
N GLU A 26 22.20 -9.34 -23.81
CA GLU A 26 23.15 -9.99 -22.89
C GLU A 26 22.54 -11.25 -22.24
N GLY A 27 21.80 -12.04 -23.03
CA GLY A 27 21.20 -13.29 -22.59
C GLY A 27 19.91 -13.15 -21.78
N LEU A 28 19.43 -11.93 -21.52
CA LEU A 28 18.15 -11.71 -20.83
C LEU A 28 16.94 -12.18 -21.66
N GLY A 29 17.06 -12.12 -22.99
CA GLY A 29 15.97 -12.42 -23.92
C GLY A 29 14.92 -11.31 -24.04
N VAL A 30 14.97 -10.33 -23.15
CA VAL A 30 14.08 -9.19 -23.12
C VAL A 30 14.86 -7.89 -23.23
N GLU A 31 14.21 -6.86 -23.76
CA GLU A 31 14.70 -5.50 -23.80
C GLU A 31 13.66 -4.58 -23.15
N ARG A 32 14.11 -3.49 -22.53
CA ARG A 32 13.16 -2.44 -22.09
C ARG A 32 12.70 -1.64 -23.29
N GLY A 33 11.41 -1.68 -23.55
CA GLY A 33 10.78 -0.90 -24.61
C GLY A 33 9.28 -1.00 -24.56
N THR A 34 8.63 -0.30 -25.47
CA THR A 34 7.17 -0.33 -25.50
C THR A 34 6.68 -1.61 -26.19
N ASN A 35 5.74 -2.33 -25.58
CA ASN A 35 5.17 -3.54 -26.18
C ASN A 35 4.11 -3.14 -27.22
N GLN A 36 4.21 -3.65 -28.45
CA GLN A 36 3.26 -3.36 -29.51
C GLN A 36 1.83 -3.76 -29.13
N ALA A 37 1.66 -4.87 -28.43
CA ALA A 37 0.34 -5.35 -27.99
C ALA A 37 -0.34 -4.39 -26.99
N LEU A 38 0.45 -3.62 -26.23
CA LEU A 38 -0.07 -2.57 -25.35
C LEU A 38 -0.41 -1.27 -26.10
N LEU A 39 0.19 -1.06 -27.27
CA LEU A 39 -0.08 0.09 -28.14
C LEU A 39 -1.27 -0.16 -29.06
N ILE A 40 -1.36 -1.37 -29.62
CA ILE A 40 -2.43 -1.79 -30.52
C ILE A 40 -3.35 -2.70 -29.73
N THR A 41 -4.25 -2.08 -28.97
CA THR A 41 -5.16 -2.78 -28.06
C THR A 41 -6.26 -3.52 -28.82
N ARG A 42 -6.61 -3.09 -30.04
CA ARG A 42 -7.65 -3.70 -30.88
C ARG A 42 -7.14 -3.93 -32.32
N PRO A 43 -6.38 -5.00 -32.59
CA PRO A 43 -5.81 -5.25 -33.90
C PRO A 43 -6.86 -5.52 -34.99
N HIS A 44 -8.06 -5.97 -34.61
CA HIS A 44 -9.18 -6.21 -35.52
C HIS A 44 -10.01 -4.96 -35.82
N ALA A 45 -9.81 -3.87 -35.08
CA ALA A 45 -10.46 -2.60 -35.33
C ALA A 45 -9.67 -1.79 -36.36
N SER A 46 -10.34 -0.86 -37.04
CA SER A 46 -9.69 0.14 -37.89
C SER A 46 -9.11 1.31 -37.10
N LEU A 47 -8.33 2.19 -37.74
CA LEU A 47 -7.79 3.38 -37.07
C LEU A 47 -8.90 4.33 -36.62
N LEU A 48 -10.04 4.39 -37.33
CA LEU A 48 -11.23 5.17 -36.94
C LEU A 48 -11.98 4.57 -35.75
N GLU A 49 -11.90 3.26 -35.58
CA GLU A 49 -12.55 2.51 -34.50
C GLU A 49 -11.67 2.42 -33.24
N GLY A 50 -10.49 3.04 -33.27
CA GLY A 50 -9.57 3.09 -32.12
C GLY A 50 -8.69 1.86 -31.97
N ALA A 51 -8.11 1.36 -33.07
CA ALA A 51 -7.10 0.30 -33.03
C ALA A 51 -5.89 0.59 -32.12
N VAL A 52 -5.49 1.86 -32.01
CA VAL A 52 -4.35 2.32 -31.21
C VAL A 52 -4.84 2.79 -29.84
N GLY A 53 -4.48 2.07 -28.78
CA GLY A 53 -4.96 2.32 -27.43
C GLY A 53 -4.53 3.67 -26.82
N PRO A 54 -3.26 4.11 -26.95
CA PRO A 54 -2.82 5.41 -26.41
C PRO A 54 -3.38 6.64 -27.13
N TRP A 55 -4.06 6.45 -28.27
CA TRP A 55 -4.63 7.58 -29.01
C TRP A 55 -5.96 8.03 -28.38
N PRO A 56 -6.28 9.34 -28.45
CA PRO A 56 -7.60 9.82 -28.06
C PRO A 56 -8.70 9.14 -28.88
N ASP A 57 -9.86 8.90 -28.27
CA ASP A 57 -11.00 8.34 -29.00
C ASP A 57 -11.45 9.30 -30.12
N VAL A 58 -11.43 8.77 -31.34
CA VAL A 58 -11.74 9.46 -32.59
C VAL A 58 -13.20 9.95 -32.61
N LYS A 59 -14.11 9.25 -31.91
CA LYS A 59 -15.52 9.63 -31.84
C LYS A 59 -15.76 10.83 -30.93
N THR A 60 -14.99 10.94 -29.84
CA THR A 60 -15.16 12.00 -28.83
C THR A 60 -14.26 13.22 -29.07
N SER A 61 -13.19 13.07 -29.86
CA SER A 61 -12.21 14.15 -30.12
C SER A 61 -12.21 14.59 -31.59
N PRO A 62 -12.98 15.65 -31.93
CA PRO A 62 -13.01 16.21 -33.29
C PRO A 62 -11.63 16.68 -33.78
N ALA A 63 -10.81 17.20 -32.87
CA ALA A 63 -9.45 17.64 -33.18
C ALA A 63 -8.54 16.48 -33.59
N PHE A 64 -8.61 15.35 -32.87
CA PHE A 64 -7.80 14.18 -33.19
C PHE A 64 -8.27 13.49 -34.47
N ARG A 65 -9.58 13.48 -34.73
CA ARG A 65 -10.13 13.02 -36.01
C ARG A 65 -9.60 13.83 -37.20
N ALA A 66 -9.57 15.16 -37.08
CA ALA A 66 -9.00 16.03 -38.11
C ALA A 66 -7.50 15.76 -38.35
N PHE A 67 -6.75 15.41 -37.30
CA PHE A 67 -5.38 14.94 -37.42
C PHE A 67 -5.29 13.61 -38.20
N LEU A 68 -6.10 12.61 -37.85
CA LEU A 68 -6.10 11.30 -38.52
C LEU A 68 -6.49 11.39 -40.00
N GLU A 69 -7.50 12.19 -40.34
CA GLU A 69 -7.92 12.41 -41.73
C GLU A 69 -6.80 13.10 -42.53
N SER A 70 -6.11 14.08 -41.93
CA SER A 70 -4.96 14.74 -42.55
C SER A 70 -3.75 13.79 -42.69
N PHE A 71 -3.54 12.92 -41.70
CA PHE A 71 -2.50 11.90 -41.70
C PHE A 71 -2.75 10.85 -42.79
N ALA A 72 -4.00 10.42 -42.96
CA ALA A 72 -4.40 9.52 -44.03
C ALA A 72 -4.26 10.14 -45.41
N ALA A 73 -4.60 11.43 -45.57
CA ALA A 73 -4.49 12.13 -46.84
C ALA A 73 -3.03 12.28 -47.29
N GLU A 74 -2.10 12.57 -46.37
CA GLU A 74 -0.67 12.76 -46.70
C GLU A 74 0.07 11.43 -46.95
N PHE A 75 -0.28 10.38 -46.19
CA PHE A 75 0.45 9.11 -46.21
C PHE A 75 -0.32 7.97 -46.90
N GLU A 76 -1.48 8.27 -47.49
CA GLU A 76 -2.36 7.32 -48.20
C GLU A 76 -2.76 6.09 -47.35
N ILE A 77 -2.91 6.29 -46.03
CA ILE A 77 -3.26 5.20 -45.10
C ILE A 77 -4.77 4.97 -45.12
N PRO A 78 -5.25 3.74 -45.38
CA PRO A 78 -6.67 3.42 -45.27
C PRO A 78 -7.09 3.41 -43.78
N LEU A 79 -8.04 4.28 -43.43
CA LEU A 79 -8.47 4.48 -42.05
C LEU A 79 -9.59 3.53 -41.59
N ASP A 80 -10.26 2.90 -42.55
CA ASP A 80 -11.44 2.02 -42.42
C ASP A 80 -11.09 0.52 -42.39
N ARG A 81 -9.81 0.19 -42.62
CA ARG A 81 -9.35 -1.20 -42.59
C ARG A 81 -8.86 -1.59 -41.20
N PRO A 82 -9.16 -2.82 -40.75
CA PRO A 82 -8.57 -3.40 -39.55
C PRO A 82 -7.04 -3.28 -39.54
N TRP A 83 -6.44 -3.03 -38.37
CA TRP A 83 -4.99 -2.86 -38.23
C TRP A 83 -4.19 -4.02 -38.83
N TYR A 84 -4.62 -5.28 -38.63
CA TYR A 84 -3.93 -6.45 -39.20
C TYR A 84 -3.96 -6.52 -40.74
N GLN A 85 -4.91 -5.83 -41.39
CA GLN A 85 -5.03 -5.74 -42.85
C GLN A 85 -4.30 -4.52 -43.43
N LEU A 86 -3.73 -3.65 -42.59
CA LEU A 86 -2.88 -2.56 -43.05
C LEU A 86 -1.57 -3.12 -43.61
N ASP A 87 -1.10 -2.52 -44.70
CA ASP A 87 0.22 -2.83 -45.25
C ASP A 87 1.29 -2.59 -44.16
N PRO A 88 2.31 -3.47 -44.03
CA PRO A 88 3.41 -3.29 -43.08
C PRO A 88 4.09 -1.91 -43.15
N ARG A 89 4.09 -1.26 -44.32
CA ARG A 89 4.59 0.12 -44.50
C ARG A 89 3.76 1.13 -43.71
N HIS A 90 2.43 1.02 -43.74
CA HIS A 90 1.53 1.91 -43.00
C HIS A 90 1.60 1.66 -41.50
N GLN A 91 1.66 0.38 -41.07
CA GLN A 91 1.86 0.03 -39.67
C GLN A 91 3.17 0.61 -39.13
N ARG A 92 4.26 0.50 -39.90
CA ARG A 92 5.56 1.07 -39.54
C ARG A 92 5.49 2.59 -39.43
N LEU A 93 4.77 3.26 -40.33
CA LEU A 93 4.63 4.72 -40.30
C LEU A 93 3.86 5.21 -39.07
N VAL A 94 2.83 4.48 -38.64
CA VAL A 94 2.12 4.76 -37.37
C VAL A 94 3.04 4.52 -36.16
N LEU A 95 3.79 3.43 -36.15
CA LEU A 95 4.61 3.06 -34.98
C LEU A 95 5.91 3.88 -34.85
N TYR A 96 6.59 4.15 -35.96
CA TYR A 96 7.94 4.75 -35.99
C TYR A 96 7.96 6.14 -36.62
N GLY A 97 6.84 6.61 -37.16
CA GLY A 97 6.73 7.95 -37.72
C GLY A 97 7.40 8.12 -39.08
N SER A 98 7.48 9.37 -39.52
CA SER A 98 8.23 9.77 -40.70
C SER A 98 8.74 11.19 -40.56
N ASN A 99 9.76 11.54 -41.35
CA ASN A 99 10.30 12.90 -41.37
C ASN A 99 9.52 13.86 -42.29
N ARG A 100 8.33 13.46 -42.75
CA ARG A 100 7.48 14.29 -43.62
C ARG A 100 6.56 15.16 -42.78
N THR A 101 6.41 16.41 -43.21
CA THR A 101 5.58 17.40 -42.53
C THR A 101 4.14 17.30 -43.03
N LEU A 102 3.20 17.09 -42.11
CA LEU A 102 1.77 17.04 -42.39
C LEU A 102 1.11 18.36 -42.01
N THR A 103 0.11 18.77 -42.79
CA THR A 103 -0.63 20.02 -42.57
C THR A 103 -2.02 19.68 -42.04
N VAL A 104 -2.33 20.09 -40.81
CA VAL A 104 -3.60 19.76 -40.13
C VAL A 104 -4.43 21.02 -39.95
N ASN A 105 -5.69 20.91 -40.36
CA ASN A 105 -6.72 21.92 -40.13
C ASN A 105 -7.44 21.60 -38.82
N TRP A 106 -7.06 22.27 -37.74
CA TRP A 106 -7.68 22.06 -36.44
C TRP A 106 -9.08 22.71 -36.38
N PRO A 107 -10.11 22.02 -35.88
CA PRO A 107 -11.44 22.59 -35.70
C PRO A 107 -11.38 23.85 -34.82
N GLY A 108 -11.85 24.99 -35.32
CA GLY A 108 -11.86 26.27 -34.58
C GLY A 108 -10.59 27.12 -34.70
N CYS A 109 -9.66 26.77 -35.59
CA CYS A 109 -8.43 27.54 -35.84
C CYS A 109 -8.35 27.96 -37.33
N ASP A 110 -8.21 29.26 -37.61
CA ASP A 110 -8.22 29.80 -38.99
C ASP A 110 -6.94 29.51 -39.79
N GLN A 111 -5.86 29.04 -39.13
CA GLN A 111 -4.59 28.75 -39.78
C GLN A 111 -4.21 27.26 -39.70
N PRO A 112 -3.86 26.61 -40.82
CA PRO A 112 -3.34 25.25 -40.84
C PRO A 112 -2.01 25.15 -40.08
N ALA A 113 -1.88 24.16 -39.21
CA ALA A 113 -0.63 23.89 -38.49
C ALA A 113 0.19 22.83 -39.24
N LYS A 114 1.49 23.08 -39.40
CA LYS A 114 2.43 22.08 -39.91
C LYS A 114 3.06 21.34 -38.73
N LEU A 115 3.00 20.01 -38.75
CA LEU A 115 3.63 19.19 -37.72
C LEU A 115 4.33 17.98 -38.35
N GLU A 116 5.26 17.38 -37.62
CA GLU A 116 5.97 16.17 -38.04
C GLU A 116 5.55 15.04 -37.11
N TYR A 117 5.07 13.94 -37.68
CA TYR A 117 4.65 12.79 -36.89
C TYR A 117 5.84 11.87 -36.60
N LYS A 118 6.37 11.98 -35.38
CA LYS A 118 7.51 11.21 -34.89
C LYS A 118 7.24 9.72 -34.65
N GLY A 119 5.98 9.26 -34.70
CA GLY A 119 5.60 7.88 -34.39
C GLY A 119 5.33 7.61 -32.91
N LEU A 120 4.59 6.54 -32.62
CA LEU A 120 4.25 6.12 -31.26
C LEU A 120 5.47 5.76 -30.41
N TYR A 121 6.39 4.93 -30.92
CA TYR A 121 7.55 4.49 -30.14
C TYR A 121 8.46 5.66 -29.76
N PRO A 122 8.91 6.52 -30.72
CA PRO A 122 9.80 7.63 -30.38
C PRO A 122 9.12 8.67 -29.48
N ALA A 123 7.81 8.93 -29.70
CA ALA A 123 7.07 9.87 -28.86
C ALA A 123 6.94 9.39 -27.41
N ILE A 124 6.66 8.11 -27.18
CA ILE A 124 6.56 7.54 -25.83
C ILE A 124 7.93 7.52 -25.15
N GLU A 125 8.98 7.14 -25.87
CA GLU A 125 10.35 7.15 -25.36
C GLU A 125 10.79 8.57 -24.97
N GLU A 126 10.57 9.56 -25.84
CA GLU A 126 10.88 10.97 -25.57
C GLU A 126 10.07 11.48 -24.37
N ALA A 127 8.76 11.25 -24.33
CA ALA A 127 7.89 11.67 -23.23
C ALA A 127 8.33 11.05 -21.88
N SER A 128 8.80 9.80 -21.87
CA SER A 128 9.31 9.13 -20.67
C SER A 128 10.62 9.73 -20.14
N ARG A 129 11.39 10.43 -20.98
CA ARG A 129 12.67 11.08 -20.61
C ARG A 129 12.47 12.53 -20.15
N VAL A 130 11.42 13.20 -20.60
CA VAL A 130 11.22 14.66 -20.40
C VAL A 130 10.75 15.03 -18.99
N SER A 131 9.94 14.19 -18.33
CA SER A 131 9.41 14.49 -16.98
C SER A 131 9.20 13.24 -16.15
N TYR A 132 9.47 13.33 -14.85
CA TYR A 132 9.17 12.27 -13.88
C TYR A 132 7.68 11.87 -13.88
N SER A 133 6.78 12.85 -14.06
CA SER A 133 5.33 12.60 -14.13
C SER A 133 4.93 11.76 -15.35
N TYR A 134 5.40 12.12 -16.55
CA TYR A 134 5.18 11.33 -17.77
C TYR A 134 5.88 9.97 -17.70
N ARG A 135 7.09 9.90 -17.13
CA ARG A 135 7.78 8.64 -16.90
C ARG A 135 6.96 7.69 -16.03
N MET A 136 6.33 8.18 -14.97
CA MET A 136 5.45 7.38 -14.11
C MET A 136 4.17 6.95 -14.85
N GLN A 137 3.57 7.82 -15.67
CA GLN A 137 2.36 7.49 -16.44
C GLN A 137 2.60 6.51 -17.59
N LEU A 138 3.78 6.57 -18.22
CA LEU A 138 4.17 5.72 -19.35
C LEU A 138 4.94 4.48 -18.91
N GLN A 139 5.23 4.33 -17.62
CA GLN A 139 5.96 3.16 -17.08
C GLN A 139 5.26 1.85 -17.42
N ASP A 140 3.92 1.84 -17.48
CA ASP A 140 3.15 0.65 -17.83
C ASP A 140 3.18 0.33 -19.33
N LEU A 141 3.46 1.33 -20.18
CA LEU A 141 3.61 1.14 -21.62
C LEU A 141 5.03 0.68 -21.95
N ILE A 142 6.03 1.10 -21.15
CA ILE A 142 7.45 0.75 -21.29
C ILE A 142 7.75 -0.45 -20.39
N GLY A 143 7.62 -1.65 -20.95
CA GLY A 143 7.82 -2.91 -20.25
C GLY A 143 9.04 -3.68 -20.74
N GLU A 144 9.17 -4.90 -20.25
CA GLU A 144 10.02 -5.92 -20.87
C GLU A 144 9.29 -6.45 -22.11
N LYS A 145 9.93 -6.34 -23.27
CA LYS A 145 9.47 -6.96 -24.51
C LYS A 145 10.49 -7.99 -24.98
N PRO A 146 10.10 -9.01 -25.76
CA PRO A 146 11.06 -9.89 -26.40
C PRO A 146 12.12 -9.09 -27.16
N CYS A 147 13.38 -9.50 -27.00
CA CYS A 147 14.53 -8.87 -27.64
C CYS A 147 14.32 -8.84 -29.15
N SER A 148 14.61 -7.70 -29.78
CA SER A 148 14.36 -7.49 -31.20
C SER A 148 15.27 -8.33 -32.11
N ILE A 149 16.43 -8.75 -31.61
CA ILE A 149 17.41 -9.55 -32.37
C ILE A 149 17.15 -11.05 -32.19
N CYS A 150 17.08 -11.54 -30.95
CA CYS A 150 16.90 -12.99 -30.70
C CYS A 150 15.44 -13.42 -30.60
N GLY A 151 14.48 -12.49 -30.63
CA GLY A 151 13.05 -12.78 -30.52
C GLY A 151 12.65 -13.43 -29.19
N GLY A 152 13.45 -13.28 -28.14
CA GLY A 152 13.27 -13.99 -26.87
C GLY A 152 14.14 -15.24 -26.69
N GLY A 153 14.81 -15.72 -27.74
CA GLY A 153 15.61 -16.95 -27.69
C GLY A 153 16.91 -16.90 -26.88
N ARG A 154 17.29 -15.73 -26.33
CA ARG A 154 18.45 -15.47 -25.45
C ARG A 154 19.85 -15.78 -26.01
N LEU A 155 19.95 -16.48 -27.13
CA LEU A 155 21.19 -16.98 -27.70
C LEU A 155 21.67 -16.16 -28.90
N ARG A 156 22.96 -16.28 -29.21
CA ARG A 156 23.58 -15.79 -30.45
C ARG A 156 23.02 -16.55 -31.67
N GLU A 157 23.00 -15.90 -32.83
CA GLU A 157 22.36 -16.41 -34.05
C GLU A 157 22.88 -17.77 -34.50
N ASP A 158 24.19 -18.00 -34.43
CA ASP A 158 24.83 -19.25 -34.82
C ASP A 158 24.52 -20.41 -33.87
N ALA A 159 24.53 -20.18 -32.55
CA ALA A 159 24.12 -21.17 -31.56
C ALA A 159 22.61 -21.48 -31.67
N ALA A 160 21.78 -20.46 -31.88
CA ALA A 160 20.34 -20.60 -32.08
C ALA A 160 19.98 -21.34 -33.39
N ALA A 161 20.86 -21.31 -34.40
CA ALA A 161 20.64 -21.96 -35.69
C ALA A 161 20.89 -23.48 -35.68
N VAL A 162 21.53 -24.02 -34.63
CA VAL A 162 21.77 -25.47 -34.50
C VAL A 162 20.47 -26.21 -34.31
N ARG A 163 20.32 -27.33 -35.02
CA ARG A 163 19.11 -28.15 -35.03
C ARG A 163 19.38 -29.58 -34.60
N LEU A 164 18.44 -30.14 -33.85
CA LEU A 164 18.32 -31.56 -33.58
C LEU A 164 16.98 -32.02 -34.17
N ARG A 165 17.01 -32.95 -35.14
CA ARG A 165 15.81 -33.38 -35.92
C ARG A 165 14.96 -32.21 -36.42
N ASP A 166 15.62 -31.25 -37.08
CA ASP A 166 15.01 -30.04 -37.65
C ASP A 166 14.42 -29.02 -36.66
N VAL A 167 14.51 -29.27 -35.35
CA VAL A 167 14.07 -28.34 -34.28
C VAL A 167 15.28 -27.63 -33.67
N THR A 168 15.20 -26.30 -33.51
CA THR A 168 16.26 -25.52 -32.84
C THR A 168 16.09 -25.52 -31.31
N LEU A 169 17.16 -25.24 -30.56
CA LEU A 169 17.07 -25.16 -29.10
C LEU A 169 16.06 -24.10 -28.60
N PRO A 170 15.99 -22.87 -29.15
CA PRO A 170 14.95 -21.91 -28.76
C PRO A 170 13.53 -22.39 -29.05
N GLN A 171 13.30 -23.10 -30.17
CA GLN A 171 11.99 -23.68 -30.48
C GLN A 171 11.60 -24.75 -29.47
N LEU A 172 12.54 -25.66 -29.16
CA LEU A 172 12.32 -26.70 -28.14
C LEU A 172 12.02 -26.10 -26.77
N ALA A 173 12.67 -24.99 -26.42
CA ALA A 173 12.47 -24.34 -25.12
C ALA A 173 11.10 -23.67 -24.96
N GLN A 174 10.43 -23.34 -26.07
CA GLN A 174 9.10 -22.72 -26.12
C GLN A 174 7.96 -23.74 -26.13
N LEU A 175 8.25 -25.02 -26.37
CA LEU A 175 7.24 -26.07 -26.30
C LEU A 175 6.85 -26.39 -24.85
N PRO A 176 5.59 -26.77 -24.60
CA PRO A 176 5.18 -27.34 -23.31
C PRO A 176 6.04 -28.55 -22.91
N LEU A 177 6.30 -28.73 -21.62
CA LEU A 177 7.15 -29.83 -21.12
C LEU A 177 6.68 -31.22 -21.56
N GLU A 178 5.37 -31.44 -21.67
CA GLU A 178 4.80 -32.71 -22.15
C GLU A 178 5.07 -32.95 -23.65
N GLU A 179 5.00 -31.90 -24.47
CA GLU A 179 5.37 -31.99 -25.89
C GLU A 179 6.87 -32.23 -26.05
N VAL A 180 7.71 -31.59 -25.25
CA VAL A 180 9.16 -31.84 -25.23
C VAL A 180 9.47 -33.28 -24.83
N LEU A 181 8.79 -33.80 -23.80
CA LEU A 181 8.96 -35.19 -23.37
C LEU A 181 8.57 -36.17 -24.47
N SER A 182 7.40 -35.97 -25.08
CA SER A 182 6.92 -36.78 -26.20
C SER A 182 7.89 -36.74 -27.38
N TRP A 183 8.39 -35.55 -27.71
CA TRP A 183 9.39 -35.34 -28.75
C TRP A 183 10.71 -36.08 -28.46
N LEU A 184 11.18 -36.08 -27.21
CA LEU A 184 12.38 -36.82 -26.80
C LEU A 184 12.19 -38.34 -26.87
N ASP A 185 11.00 -38.85 -26.54
CA ASP A 185 10.68 -40.27 -26.61
C ASP A 185 10.64 -40.78 -28.06
N GLU A 186 10.29 -39.92 -29.03
CA GLU A 186 10.31 -40.24 -30.45
C GLU A 186 11.73 -40.29 -31.05
N ILE A 187 12.76 -39.78 -30.36
CA ILE A 187 14.14 -39.78 -30.86
C ILE A 187 14.70 -41.21 -30.87
N LYS A 188 14.93 -41.71 -32.08
CA LYS A 188 15.66 -42.96 -32.34
C LYS A 188 17.10 -42.63 -32.71
N LEU A 189 18.04 -42.92 -31.81
CA LEU A 189 19.46 -42.72 -32.06
C LEU A 189 20.07 -43.89 -32.87
N SER A 190 21.06 -43.58 -33.70
CA SER A 190 21.92 -44.61 -34.31
C SER A 190 22.82 -45.26 -33.25
N LYS A 191 23.43 -46.43 -33.54
CA LYS A 191 24.36 -47.09 -32.60
C LYS A 191 25.55 -46.22 -32.19
N GLU A 192 26.01 -45.34 -33.08
CA GLU A 192 27.11 -44.41 -32.79
C GLU A 192 26.64 -43.25 -31.92
N GLN A 193 25.46 -42.68 -32.23
CA GLN A 193 24.86 -41.61 -31.43
C GLN A 193 24.48 -42.08 -30.03
N GLN A 194 23.97 -43.32 -29.90
CA GLN A 194 23.61 -43.91 -28.60
C GLN A 194 24.80 -43.96 -27.65
N LYS A 195 26.02 -44.22 -28.15
CA LYS A 195 27.25 -44.22 -27.32
C LYS A 195 27.64 -42.84 -26.81
N VAL A 196 27.25 -41.78 -27.50
CA VAL A 196 27.64 -40.39 -27.17
C VAL A 196 26.56 -39.69 -26.35
N ALA A 197 25.30 -39.88 -26.72
CA ALA A 197 24.16 -39.10 -26.19
C ALA A 197 23.10 -39.95 -25.48
N GLY A 198 23.23 -41.28 -25.44
CA GLY A 198 22.23 -42.17 -24.83
C GLY A 198 21.95 -41.82 -23.37
N ASP A 199 22.99 -41.82 -22.53
CA ASP A 199 22.86 -41.50 -21.10
C ASP A 199 22.33 -40.07 -20.86
N LEU A 200 22.70 -39.12 -21.73
CA LEU A 200 22.24 -37.72 -21.64
C LEU A 200 20.74 -37.59 -21.99
N LEU A 201 20.28 -38.30 -23.02
CA LEU A 201 18.86 -38.32 -23.39
C LEU A 201 18.03 -39.02 -22.33
N ASP A 202 18.52 -40.13 -21.78
CA ASP A 202 17.81 -40.85 -20.73
C ASP A 202 17.70 -39.97 -19.47
N GLU A 203 18.77 -39.28 -19.07
CA GLU A 203 18.72 -38.30 -17.97
C GLU A 203 17.75 -37.15 -18.25
N ALA A 204 17.75 -36.60 -19.47
CA ALA A 204 16.83 -35.52 -19.87
C ALA A 204 15.36 -35.97 -19.81
N ARG A 205 15.04 -37.16 -20.36
CA ARG A 205 13.70 -37.77 -20.30
C ARG A 205 13.27 -37.98 -18.86
N HIS A 206 14.13 -38.54 -18.02
CA HIS A 206 13.80 -38.77 -16.61
C HIS A 206 13.46 -37.46 -15.88
N ARG A 207 14.28 -36.41 -16.03
CA ARG A 207 14.01 -35.10 -15.41
C ARG A 207 12.73 -34.44 -15.89
N LEU A 208 12.48 -34.47 -17.20
CA LEU A 208 11.25 -33.92 -17.78
C LEU A 208 10.02 -34.70 -17.33
N LYS A 209 10.11 -36.03 -17.30
CA LYS A 209 9.05 -36.88 -16.77
C LYS A 209 8.69 -36.52 -15.33
N PHE A 210 9.66 -36.24 -14.46
CA PHE A 210 9.35 -35.82 -13.10
C PHE A 210 8.63 -34.47 -13.04
N LEU A 211 8.98 -33.50 -13.90
CA LEU A 211 8.26 -32.23 -13.99
C LEU A 211 6.81 -32.43 -14.46
N VAL A 212 6.61 -33.33 -15.43
CA VAL A 212 5.26 -33.71 -15.92
C VAL A 212 4.47 -34.44 -14.84
N ASP A 213 5.08 -35.41 -14.14
CA ASP A 213 4.46 -36.20 -13.07
C ASP A 213 3.99 -35.33 -11.90
N VAL A 214 4.69 -34.23 -11.58
CA VAL A 214 4.25 -33.26 -10.56
C VAL A 214 3.25 -32.22 -11.10
N GLY A 215 2.71 -32.41 -12.30
CA GLY A 215 1.64 -31.57 -12.86
C GLY A 215 2.10 -30.29 -13.56
N LEU A 216 3.39 -30.12 -13.86
CA LEU A 216 3.93 -28.92 -14.54
C LEU A 216 4.02 -29.04 -16.07
N HIS A 217 3.32 -30.02 -16.64
CA HIS A 217 3.29 -30.35 -18.06
C HIS A 217 3.05 -29.16 -19.01
N TYR A 218 2.26 -28.17 -18.58
CA TYR A 218 1.89 -26.99 -19.36
C TYR A 218 2.95 -25.87 -19.37
N LEU A 219 3.97 -25.93 -18.52
CA LEU A 219 5.05 -24.94 -18.51
C LEU A 219 5.98 -25.13 -19.70
N THR A 220 6.75 -24.09 -20.02
CA THR A 220 7.81 -24.13 -21.04
C THR A 220 9.18 -24.06 -20.36
N LEU A 221 10.24 -24.54 -21.02
CA LEU A 221 11.60 -24.52 -20.46
C LEU A 221 12.18 -23.10 -20.36
N ASP A 222 11.71 -22.18 -21.20
CA ASP A 222 12.14 -20.78 -21.24
C ASP A 222 11.39 -19.86 -20.25
N ARG A 223 10.36 -20.39 -19.57
CA ARG A 223 9.55 -19.63 -18.62
C ARG A 223 10.40 -19.08 -17.47
N SER A 224 10.17 -17.81 -17.16
CA SER A 224 10.95 -17.06 -16.18
C SER A 224 10.59 -17.49 -14.75
N MET A 225 11.59 -17.75 -13.89
CA MET A 225 11.36 -18.14 -12.50
C MET A 225 10.52 -17.12 -11.68
N PRO A 226 10.69 -15.79 -11.83
CA PRO A 226 9.88 -14.81 -11.10
C PRO A 226 8.39 -14.76 -11.51
N THR A 227 8.01 -15.35 -12.65
CA THR A 227 6.61 -15.40 -13.12
C THR A 227 5.91 -16.72 -12.75
N LEU A 228 6.60 -17.57 -11.99
CA LEU A 228 6.01 -18.79 -11.42
C LEU A 228 5.30 -18.46 -10.10
N SER A 229 4.16 -19.10 -9.89
CA SER A 229 3.49 -19.14 -8.59
C SER A 229 4.35 -19.86 -7.54
N GLY A 230 4.02 -19.64 -6.26
CA GLY A 230 4.68 -20.34 -5.15
C GLY A 230 4.61 -21.86 -5.29
N GLY A 231 3.44 -22.40 -5.60
CA GLY A 231 3.23 -23.84 -5.83
C GLY A 231 4.00 -24.38 -7.04
N GLU A 232 4.05 -23.64 -8.16
CA GLU A 232 4.86 -24.05 -9.32
C GLU A 232 6.35 -24.13 -8.97
N SER A 233 6.90 -23.11 -8.31
CA SER A 233 8.31 -23.06 -7.88
C SER A 233 8.65 -24.20 -6.91
N GLN A 234 7.76 -24.49 -5.96
CA GLN A 234 7.91 -25.59 -5.02
C GLN A 234 7.91 -26.95 -5.72
N ARG A 235 7.01 -27.18 -6.68
CA ARG A 235 6.93 -28.43 -7.45
C ARG A 235 8.14 -28.62 -8.37
N ILE A 236 8.68 -27.55 -8.96
CA ILE A 236 9.96 -27.62 -9.70
C ILE A 236 11.09 -28.06 -8.76
N ARG A 237 11.14 -27.51 -7.54
CA ARG A 237 12.15 -27.90 -6.55
C ARG A 237 12.00 -29.37 -6.15
N LEU A 238 10.77 -29.84 -5.94
CA LEU A 238 10.45 -31.24 -5.63
C LEU A 238 10.90 -32.18 -6.76
N ALA A 239 10.52 -31.90 -8.01
CA ALA A 239 10.94 -32.66 -9.18
C ALA A 239 12.47 -32.71 -9.30
N GLY A 240 13.15 -31.60 -9.05
CA GLY A 240 14.61 -31.52 -9.02
C GLY A 240 15.27 -32.37 -7.92
N GLN A 241 14.58 -32.64 -6.81
CA GLN A 241 15.07 -33.56 -5.77
C GLN A 241 14.82 -35.03 -6.14
N ILE A 242 13.63 -35.34 -6.65
CA ILE A 242 13.28 -36.70 -7.09
C ILE A 242 14.24 -37.16 -8.19
N GLY A 243 14.58 -36.27 -9.13
CA GLY A 243 15.52 -36.55 -10.22
C GLY A 243 16.96 -36.85 -9.79
N ARG A 244 17.34 -36.55 -8.54
CA ARG A 244 18.69 -36.87 -8.02
C ARG A 244 18.78 -38.27 -7.40
N ALA A 245 17.66 -38.99 -7.30
CA ALA A 245 17.55 -40.34 -6.74
C ALA A 245 18.32 -40.54 -5.42
N LEU A 246 18.29 -39.52 -4.55
CA LEU A 246 18.92 -39.61 -3.23
C LEU A 246 18.14 -40.60 -2.37
N THR A 247 18.85 -41.36 -1.54
CA THR A 247 18.28 -42.35 -0.60
C THR A 247 18.72 -42.01 0.82
N GLY A 248 17.89 -42.30 1.83
CA GLY A 248 18.20 -41.99 3.23
C GLY A 248 18.08 -40.50 3.59
N VAL A 249 17.34 -39.72 2.79
CA VAL A 249 17.08 -38.30 3.03
C VAL A 249 15.75 -38.12 3.74
N LEU A 250 15.70 -37.17 4.68
CA LEU A 250 14.46 -36.67 5.28
C LEU A 250 13.98 -35.46 4.49
N TYR A 251 12.89 -35.62 3.73
CA TYR A 251 12.21 -34.53 3.05
C TYR A 251 11.14 -33.96 3.95
N VAL A 252 11.20 -32.64 4.20
CA VAL A 252 10.16 -31.90 4.91
C VAL A 252 9.51 -30.97 3.90
N LEU A 253 8.23 -31.21 3.61
CA LEU A 253 7.45 -30.48 2.62
C LEU A 253 6.31 -29.74 3.32
N ASP A 254 6.13 -28.49 2.93
CA ASP A 254 5.12 -27.58 3.48
C ASP A 254 4.05 -27.35 2.42
N GLU A 255 2.90 -28.02 2.54
CA GLU A 255 1.74 -27.93 1.64
C GLU A 255 2.06 -28.00 0.13
N PRO A 256 2.57 -29.14 -0.38
CA PRO A 256 2.87 -29.28 -1.80
C PRO A 256 1.64 -29.21 -2.73
N THR A 257 0.41 -29.28 -2.19
CA THR A 257 -0.85 -29.13 -2.95
C THR A 257 -1.23 -27.67 -3.25
N ILE A 258 -0.49 -26.67 -2.74
CA ILE A 258 -0.79 -25.25 -2.99
C ILE A 258 -0.88 -24.94 -4.50
N GLY A 259 -1.95 -24.26 -4.89
CA GLY A 259 -2.24 -23.89 -6.27
C GLY A 259 -2.29 -25.10 -7.22
N LEU A 260 -2.61 -26.28 -6.70
CA LEU A 260 -2.85 -27.50 -7.47
C LEU A 260 -4.36 -27.79 -7.50
N HIS A 261 -4.87 -28.10 -8.68
CA HIS A 261 -6.26 -28.50 -8.83
C HIS A 261 -6.46 -29.93 -8.31
N PRO A 262 -7.58 -30.27 -7.63
CA PRO A 262 -7.75 -31.59 -7.00
C PRO A 262 -7.58 -32.78 -7.96
N ARG A 263 -7.94 -32.62 -9.25
CA ARG A 263 -7.63 -33.60 -10.32
C ARG A 263 -6.17 -34.08 -10.31
N ASP A 264 -5.22 -33.19 -10.09
CA ASP A 264 -3.78 -33.49 -10.16
C ASP A 264 -3.20 -33.94 -8.81
N ASN A 265 -3.97 -33.91 -7.71
CA ASN A 265 -3.52 -34.37 -6.39
C ASN A 265 -3.06 -35.83 -6.42
N GLY A 266 -3.79 -36.70 -7.13
CA GLY A 266 -3.40 -38.11 -7.29
C GLY A 266 -2.01 -38.30 -7.89
N ARG A 267 -1.63 -37.47 -8.89
CA ARG A 267 -0.30 -37.53 -9.51
C ARG A 267 0.80 -37.12 -8.53
N LEU A 268 0.55 -36.08 -7.74
CA LEU A 268 1.47 -35.65 -6.70
C LEU A 268 1.64 -36.72 -5.61
N ILE A 269 0.54 -37.32 -5.13
CA ILE A 269 0.56 -38.40 -4.13
C ILE A 269 1.38 -39.59 -4.63
N GLU A 270 1.20 -40.00 -5.89
CA GLU A 270 2.02 -41.05 -6.50
C GLU A 270 3.50 -40.69 -6.54
N ALA A 271 3.84 -39.45 -6.91
CA ALA A 271 5.23 -38.98 -6.90
C ALA A 271 5.85 -38.99 -5.49
N LEU A 272 5.08 -38.59 -4.47
CA LEU A 272 5.50 -38.63 -3.07
C LEU A 272 5.70 -40.07 -2.57
N HIS A 273 4.83 -41.01 -2.93
CA HIS A 273 5.01 -42.42 -2.63
C HIS A 273 6.26 -42.98 -3.30
N ARG A 274 6.52 -42.67 -4.57
CA ARG A 274 7.78 -43.05 -5.23
C ARG A 274 8.99 -42.51 -4.49
N LEU A 275 8.96 -41.25 -4.06
CA LEU A 275 10.06 -40.64 -3.31
C LEU A 275 10.32 -41.36 -1.98
N ARG A 276 9.26 -41.74 -1.25
CA ARG A 276 9.33 -42.57 -0.04
C ARG A 276 9.91 -43.95 -0.35
N ASP A 277 9.40 -44.61 -1.38
CA ASP A 277 9.73 -45.99 -1.74
C ASP A 277 11.18 -46.16 -2.24
N LEU A 278 11.82 -45.06 -2.68
CA LEU A 278 13.27 -45.01 -2.92
C LEU A 278 14.12 -45.19 -1.64
N GLY A 279 13.50 -45.26 -0.46
CA GLY A 279 14.18 -45.37 0.83
C GLY A 279 14.38 -44.04 1.53
N ASN A 280 13.48 -43.07 1.29
CA ASN A 280 13.48 -41.78 1.97
C ASN A 280 12.33 -41.68 2.96
N THR A 281 12.44 -40.74 3.89
CA THR A 281 11.33 -40.36 4.77
C THR A 281 10.77 -39.03 4.30
N VAL A 282 9.46 -38.97 4.09
CA VAL A 282 8.76 -37.74 3.68
C VAL A 282 7.84 -37.31 4.82
N VAL A 283 8.09 -36.14 5.37
CA VAL A 283 7.25 -35.47 6.37
C VAL A 283 6.54 -34.32 5.67
N LEU A 284 5.21 -34.35 5.71
CA LEU A 284 4.36 -33.36 5.07
C LEU A 284 3.57 -32.59 6.12
N VAL A 285 3.51 -31.27 5.98
CA VAL A 285 2.49 -30.43 6.58
C VAL A 285 1.42 -30.23 5.52
N GLU A 286 0.19 -30.67 5.79
CA GLU A 286 -0.89 -30.64 4.80
C GLU A 286 -2.26 -30.48 5.47
N HIS A 287 -3.19 -29.96 4.67
CA HIS A 287 -4.59 -29.78 5.02
C HIS A 287 -5.53 -30.39 3.98
N ASP A 288 -5.03 -30.78 2.80
CA ASP A 288 -5.85 -31.42 1.77
C ASP A 288 -6.35 -32.80 2.21
N ARG A 289 -7.65 -33.04 2.01
CA ARG A 289 -8.30 -34.28 2.45
C ARG A 289 -7.71 -35.52 1.78
N GLU A 290 -7.47 -35.48 0.46
CA GLU A 290 -6.98 -36.66 -0.28
C GLU A 290 -5.57 -37.03 0.15
N VAL A 291 -4.71 -36.03 0.40
CA VAL A 291 -3.35 -36.26 0.89
C VAL A 291 -3.37 -36.83 2.32
N LEU A 292 -4.21 -36.29 3.21
CA LEU A 292 -4.35 -36.79 4.57
C LEU A 292 -4.86 -38.24 4.58
N GLU A 293 -5.82 -38.59 3.72
CA GLU A 293 -6.35 -39.96 3.61
C GLU A 293 -5.34 -40.95 3.01
N ALA A 294 -4.44 -40.48 2.14
CA ALA A 294 -3.38 -41.29 1.52
C ALA A 294 -2.15 -41.51 2.40
N ALA A 295 -1.98 -40.73 3.48
CA ALA A 295 -0.81 -40.78 4.34
C ALA A 295 -0.66 -42.12 5.09
N ASP A 296 0.57 -42.63 5.19
CA ASP A 296 0.88 -43.84 5.97
C ASP A 296 0.61 -43.64 7.48
N ARG A 297 0.89 -42.43 7.98
CA ARG A 297 0.71 -42.02 9.37
C ARG A 297 0.45 -40.52 9.44
N LEU A 298 -0.52 -40.14 10.26
CA LEU A 298 -0.89 -38.78 10.59
C LEU A 298 -0.52 -38.46 12.04
N TYR A 299 -0.14 -37.20 12.25
CA TYR A 299 0.05 -36.58 13.56
C TYR A 299 -0.79 -35.30 13.57
N ASP A 300 -1.86 -35.29 14.35
CA ASP A 300 -2.72 -34.12 14.50
C ASP A 300 -2.25 -33.29 15.69
N PHE A 301 -2.02 -32.00 15.44
CA PHE A 301 -1.60 -31.02 16.43
C PHE A 301 -2.80 -30.17 16.86
N GLY A 302 -2.98 -30.01 18.17
CA GLY A 302 -4.10 -29.23 18.70
C GLY A 302 -4.04 -29.08 20.21
N PRO A 303 -5.19 -28.89 20.90
CA PRO A 303 -6.56 -28.80 20.36
C PRO A 303 -6.91 -27.48 19.66
N GLY A 304 -6.06 -26.44 19.73
CA GLY A 304 -6.26 -25.16 19.03
C GLY A 304 -4.93 -24.54 18.59
N SER A 305 -4.95 -23.29 18.16
CA SER A 305 -3.76 -22.59 17.64
C SER A 305 -2.97 -21.85 18.73
N GLY A 306 -1.70 -21.55 18.45
CA GLY A 306 -0.79 -20.82 19.35
C GLY A 306 -0.63 -21.49 20.72
N ARG A 307 -0.93 -20.75 21.80
CA ARG A 307 -0.78 -21.23 23.18
C ARG A 307 -1.68 -22.41 23.54
N PHE A 308 -2.76 -22.61 22.78
CA PHE A 308 -3.70 -23.72 22.97
C PHE A 308 -3.34 -24.94 22.12
N GLY A 309 -2.24 -24.85 21.35
CA GLY A 309 -1.72 -25.89 20.48
C GLY A 309 -0.39 -26.45 20.95
N GLY A 310 0.38 -26.99 19.99
CA GLY A 310 1.72 -27.53 20.24
C GLY A 310 1.74 -28.90 20.90
N THR A 311 0.58 -29.56 21.00
CA THR A 311 0.47 -30.95 21.51
C THR A 311 -0.11 -31.87 20.45
N VAL A 312 0.38 -33.10 20.38
CA VAL A 312 -0.17 -34.13 19.49
C VAL A 312 -1.44 -34.68 20.14
N VAL A 313 -2.60 -34.36 19.58
CA VAL A 313 -3.92 -34.74 20.13
C VAL A 313 -4.39 -36.10 19.64
N ALA A 314 -3.94 -36.49 18.44
CA ALA A 314 -4.13 -37.82 17.87
C ALA A 314 -2.95 -38.18 16.97
N GLU A 315 -2.61 -39.46 16.95
CA GLU A 315 -1.60 -40.00 16.04
C GLU A 315 -1.99 -41.41 15.59
N GLY A 316 -1.56 -41.80 14.39
CA GLY A 316 -1.80 -43.13 13.85
C GLY A 316 -2.13 -43.09 12.36
N THR A 317 -2.76 -44.14 11.85
CA THR A 317 -3.30 -44.15 10.48
C THR A 317 -4.45 -43.15 10.33
N PRO A 318 -4.79 -42.69 9.10
CA PRO A 318 -5.91 -41.79 8.88
C PRO A 318 -7.24 -42.29 9.48
N LYS A 319 -7.49 -43.60 9.39
CA LYS A 319 -8.68 -44.23 10.00
C LYS A 319 -8.66 -44.18 11.54
N GLN A 320 -7.50 -44.31 12.16
CA GLN A 320 -7.36 -44.20 13.62
C GLN A 320 -7.58 -42.76 14.08
N VAL A 321 -7.02 -41.78 13.37
CA VAL A 321 -7.25 -40.35 13.67
C VAL A 321 -8.72 -39.97 13.48
N ALA A 322 -9.37 -40.44 12.41
CA ALA A 322 -10.80 -40.26 12.20
C ALA A 322 -11.65 -40.86 13.34
N SER A 323 -11.25 -42.02 13.89
CA SER A 323 -11.95 -42.62 15.04
C SER A 323 -11.78 -41.82 16.34
N ALA A 324 -10.76 -40.97 16.43
CA ALA A 324 -10.48 -40.09 17.56
C ALA A 324 -11.16 -38.71 17.44
N ALA A 325 -12.24 -38.60 16.66
CA ALA A 325 -12.99 -37.37 16.37
C ALA A 325 -13.47 -36.55 17.59
N SER A 326 -13.51 -37.14 18.80
CA SER A 326 -13.84 -36.38 20.02
C SER A 326 -12.66 -35.59 20.59
N LYS A 327 -11.42 -35.91 20.20
CA LYS A 327 -10.18 -35.28 20.68
C LYS A 327 -9.44 -34.51 19.58
N SER A 328 -9.59 -34.98 18.34
CA SER A 328 -8.94 -34.44 17.15
C SER A 328 -9.95 -33.67 16.31
N LEU A 329 -9.66 -32.40 16.05
CA LEU A 329 -10.49 -31.56 15.19
C LEU A 329 -10.42 -32.06 13.74
N THR A 330 -9.22 -32.38 13.25
CA THR A 330 -9.03 -32.98 11.92
C THR A 330 -9.76 -34.32 11.81
N GLY A 331 -9.72 -35.16 12.85
CA GLY A 331 -10.46 -36.42 12.92
C GLY A 331 -11.98 -36.23 12.84
N ALA A 332 -12.51 -35.12 13.37
CA ALA A 332 -13.93 -34.79 13.26
C ALA A 332 -14.34 -34.48 11.81
N TYR A 333 -13.51 -33.78 11.04
CA TYR A 333 -13.74 -33.54 9.61
C TYR A 333 -13.53 -34.80 8.77
N LEU A 334 -12.48 -35.59 9.02
CA LEU A 334 -12.23 -36.84 8.29
C LEU A 334 -13.33 -37.89 8.51
N SER A 335 -13.90 -37.94 9.71
CA SER A 335 -15.03 -38.84 10.01
C SER A 335 -16.39 -38.33 9.50
N GLY A 336 -16.47 -37.07 9.06
CA GLY A 336 -17.72 -36.42 8.66
C GLY A 336 -18.61 -36.01 9.83
N ARG A 337 -18.09 -35.99 11.07
CA ARG A 337 -18.80 -35.48 12.25
C ARG A 337 -19.00 -33.97 12.18
N GLU A 338 -17.96 -33.27 11.73
CA GLU A 338 -17.99 -31.83 11.41
C GLU A 338 -17.86 -31.69 9.90
N GLU A 339 -18.57 -30.72 9.32
CA GLU A 339 -18.49 -30.42 7.90
C GLU A 339 -18.81 -28.95 7.61
N ILE A 340 -18.26 -28.43 6.50
CA ILE A 340 -18.73 -27.16 5.94
C ILE A 340 -20.01 -27.44 5.17
N VAL A 341 -21.12 -26.85 5.60
CA VAL A 341 -22.45 -27.07 5.01
C VAL A 341 -22.59 -26.40 3.64
N VAL A 342 -23.42 -26.98 2.78
CA VAL A 342 -23.84 -26.33 1.52
C VAL A 342 -24.96 -25.34 1.82
N PRO A 343 -24.96 -24.11 1.26
CA PRO A 343 -26.03 -23.15 1.47
C PRO A 343 -27.39 -23.71 1.04
N ALA A 344 -28.41 -23.60 1.90
CA ALA A 344 -29.77 -24.04 1.58
C ALA A 344 -30.40 -23.19 0.45
N GLN A 345 -30.15 -21.88 0.46
CA GLN A 345 -30.54 -20.93 -0.58
C GLN A 345 -29.31 -20.14 -1.03
N ARG A 346 -29.16 -19.94 -2.35
CA ARG A 346 -28.12 -19.09 -2.94
C ARG A 346 -28.67 -17.69 -3.21
N ARG A 347 -27.78 -16.70 -3.26
CA ARG A 347 -28.16 -15.29 -3.47
C ARG A 347 -28.53 -14.99 -4.91
N VAL A 348 -28.09 -15.83 -5.85
CA VAL A 348 -28.41 -15.72 -7.28
C VAL A 348 -29.45 -16.77 -7.62
N ASN A 349 -30.62 -16.35 -8.10
CA ASN A 349 -31.73 -17.22 -8.46
C ASN A 349 -32.02 -17.14 -9.95
N ARG A 350 -32.38 -18.27 -10.56
CA ARG A 350 -32.82 -18.29 -11.96
C ARG A 350 -34.30 -17.92 -12.04
N SER A 351 -34.64 -16.94 -12.88
CA SER A 351 -36.00 -16.43 -13.05
C SER A 351 -36.89 -17.31 -13.94
N ASP A 352 -36.29 -18.19 -14.77
CA ASP A 352 -37.00 -19.04 -15.73
C ASP A 352 -37.01 -20.52 -15.33
N ASN A 353 -38.20 -21.17 -15.37
CA ASN A 353 -38.40 -22.62 -15.17
C ASN A 353 -38.11 -23.46 -16.44
N GLY A 354 -37.60 -22.84 -17.51
CA GLY A 354 -37.31 -23.50 -18.78
C GLY A 354 -36.04 -24.35 -18.73
N SER A 355 -36.14 -25.61 -19.19
CA SER A 355 -35.06 -26.60 -19.26
C SER A 355 -33.99 -26.34 -20.33
N ASP A 356 -34.13 -25.29 -21.13
CA ASP A 356 -33.19 -24.99 -22.21
C ASP A 356 -31.92 -24.34 -21.62
N PHE A 357 -30.83 -25.11 -21.60
CA PHE A 357 -29.50 -24.67 -21.19
C PHE A 357 -28.98 -23.62 -22.18
N CYS A 358 -29.09 -22.33 -21.84
CA CYS A 358 -28.66 -21.22 -22.68
C CYS A 358 -27.15 -20.89 -22.53
N PHE A 359 -26.29 -21.91 -22.49
CA PHE A 359 -24.83 -21.73 -22.48
C PHE A 359 -24.21 -22.50 -23.64
N SER A 360 -24.22 -21.90 -24.84
CA SER A 360 -23.31 -22.30 -25.91
C SER A 360 -21.98 -21.58 -25.70
N VAL A 361 -20.89 -22.35 -25.66
CA VAL A 361 -19.51 -21.87 -25.56
C VAL A 361 -19.31 -20.65 -26.47
N ALA A 362 -19.01 -19.49 -25.87
CA ALA A 362 -18.53 -18.26 -26.50
C ALA A 362 -19.44 -17.58 -27.55
N THR A 363 -20.42 -16.78 -27.11
CA THR A 363 -20.87 -15.63 -27.94
C THR A 363 -20.95 -14.33 -27.14
N LYS A 364 -20.49 -13.24 -27.77
CA LYS A 364 -20.53 -11.85 -27.28
C LYS A 364 -21.94 -11.35 -26.90
N THR A 365 -22.99 -12.08 -27.29
CA THR A 365 -24.40 -11.82 -27.01
C THR A 365 -24.90 -12.30 -25.64
N ALA A 366 -24.09 -13.09 -24.91
CA ALA A 366 -24.51 -13.78 -23.67
C ALA A 366 -24.83 -12.84 -22.49
N ALA A 367 -24.13 -11.70 -22.35
CA ALA A 367 -24.30 -10.80 -21.19
C ALA A 367 -25.77 -10.34 -20.99
N SER A 368 -26.44 -10.00 -22.10
CA SER A 368 -27.84 -9.52 -22.09
C SER A 368 -28.86 -10.64 -21.81
N GLN A 369 -28.50 -11.89 -22.08
CA GLN A 369 -29.34 -13.07 -21.82
C GLN A 369 -29.16 -13.53 -20.36
N ILE A 370 -27.91 -13.55 -19.87
CA ILE A 370 -27.59 -13.87 -18.47
C ILE A 370 -28.29 -12.87 -17.53
N ALA A 371 -28.19 -11.57 -17.80
CA ALA A 371 -28.83 -10.55 -16.97
C ALA A 371 -30.38 -10.62 -16.95
N LYS A 372 -31.00 -11.31 -17.92
CA LYS A 372 -32.47 -11.54 -17.94
C LYS A 372 -32.87 -12.86 -17.28
N ALA A 373 -32.02 -13.87 -17.35
CA ALA A 373 -32.30 -15.22 -16.86
C ALA A 373 -32.05 -15.40 -15.35
N TYR A 374 -31.31 -14.48 -14.72
CA TYR A 374 -30.95 -14.56 -13.31
C TYR A 374 -31.27 -13.27 -12.56
N GLU A 375 -31.93 -13.42 -11.41
CA GLU A 375 -32.10 -12.38 -10.41
C GLU A 375 -30.87 -12.36 -9.50
N THR A 376 -30.23 -11.19 -9.40
CA THR A 376 -29.09 -10.95 -8.51
C THR A 376 -29.50 -10.02 -7.38
N PRO A 377 -28.82 -10.01 -6.22
CA PRO A 377 -29.18 -9.16 -5.09
C PRO A 377 -29.28 -7.66 -5.43
N THR A 378 -28.47 -7.20 -6.39
CA THR A 378 -28.48 -5.81 -6.87
C THR A 378 -29.15 -5.64 -8.22
N ASN A 379 -29.65 -6.71 -8.85
CA ASN A 379 -30.11 -6.77 -10.25
C ASN A 379 -29.09 -6.21 -11.28
N THR A 380 -27.81 -6.24 -10.94
CA THR A 380 -26.71 -5.73 -11.77
C THR A 380 -25.57 -6.73 -11.87
N TRP A 381 -24.78 -6.58 -12.93
CA TRP A 381 -23.68 -7.49 -13.29
C TRP A 381 -22.44 -6.68 -13.64
N LEU A 382 -21.29 -7.15 -13.19
CA LEU A 382 -19.99 -6.70 -13.70
C LEU A 382 -19.58 -7.64 -14.82
N SER A 383 -19.32 -7.08 -16.00
CA SER A 383 -18.95 -7.88 -17.17
C SER A 383 -17.67 -7.35 -17.82
N ILE A 384 -16.72 -8.24 -18.07
CA ILE A 384 -15.54 -7.97 -18.89
C ILE A 384 -15.52 -8.94 -20.06
N VAL A 385 -15.46 -8.42 -21.28
CA VAL A 385 -15.68 -9.17 -22.53
C VAL A 385 -14.40 -9.18 -23.35
N GLY A 386 -14.11 -10.33 -23.97
CA GLY A 386 -13.04 -10.49 -24.95
C GLY A 386 -11.63 -10.40 -24.38
N CYS A 387 -11.38 -11.01 -23.22
CA CYS A 387 -10.07 -11.05 -22.58
C CYS A 387 -9.11 -11.96 -23.36
N GLN A 388 -7.91 -11.46 -23.66
CA GLN A 388 -6.93 -12.13 -24.54
C GLN A 388 -5.51 -12.17 -23.96
N LEU A 389 -5.34 -11.92 -22.65
CA LEU A 389 -4.03 -11.93 -22.02
C LEU A 389 -3.48 -13.37 -21.90
N ASN A 390 -2.20 -13.58 -22.22
CA ASN A 390 -1.51 -14.87 -22.17
C ASN A 390 -2.22 -15.95 -23.00
N ASN A 391 -2.75 -16.99 -22.36
CA ASN A 391 -3.44 -18.09 -23.01
C ASN A 391 -4.96 -17.90 -23.11
N LEU A 392 -5.53 -16.78 -22.65
CA LEU A 392 -6.97 -16.51 -22.73
C LEU A 392 -7.41 -16.34 -24.19
N ARG A 393 -8.52 -17.01 -24.57
CA ARG A 393 -9.05 -17.02 -25.94
C ARG A 393 -10.42 -16.34 -26.02
N ASP A 394 -10.42 -15.01 -26.10
CA ASP A 394 -11.62 -14.16 -26.18
C ASP A 394 -12.62 -14.40 -25.02
N VAL A 395 -12.07 -14.57 -23.81
CA VAL A 395 -12.84 -14.95 -22.62
C VAL A 395 -13.72 -13.81 -22.13
N SER A 396 -15.00 -14.11 -21.88
CA SER A 396 -15.94 -13.17 -21.27
C SER A 396 -16.31 -13.64 -19.87
N LEU A 397 -16.13 -12.76 -18.88
CA LEU A 397 -16.42 -13.01 -17.48
C LEU A 397 -17.59 -12.14 -17.04
N HIS A 398 -18.61 -12.79 -16.47
CA HIS A 398 -19.82 -12.17 -15.95
C HIS A 398 -19.95 -12.48 -14.46
N VAL A 399 -19.92 -11.43 -13.63
CA VAL A 399 -19.96 -11.53 -12.16
C VAL A 399 -21.25 -10.89 -11.65
N PRO A 400 -22.12 -11.65 -10.96
CA PRO A 400 -23.30 -11.08 -10.32
C PRO A 400 -22.89 -10.20 -9.13
N LEU A 401 -23.32 -8.93 -9.13
CA LEU A 401 -22.99 -8.01 -8.05
C LEU A 401 -23.80 -8.34 -6.78
N GLY A 402 -23.16 -8.13 -5.62
CA GLY A 402 -23.71 -8.47 -4.30
C GLY A 402 -23.70 -9.97 -3.99
N SER A 403 -22.81 -10.75 -4.61
CA SER A 403 -22.72 -12.20 -4.45
C SER A 403 -21.30 -12.70 -4.21
N LEU A 404 -21.16 -13.97 -3.80
CA LEU A 404 -19.90 -14.69 -3.75
C LEU A 404 -19.66 -15.46 -5.06
N THR A 405 -18.72 -14.99 -5.89
CA THR A 405 -18.35 -15.64 -7.15
C THR A 405 -17.00 -16.35 -7.04
N CYS A 406 -16.93 -17.60 -7.48
CA CYS A 406 -15.70 -18.39 -7.50
C CYS A 406 -15.23 -18.61 -8.94
N VAL A 407 -13.97 -18.29 -9.23
CA VAL A 407 -13.30 -18.60 -10.49
C VAL A 407 -12.40 -19.81 -10.27
N THR A 408 -12.73 -20.91 -10.95
CA THR A 408 -12.10 -22.23 -10.80
C THR A 408 -11.52 -22.70 -12.14
N GLY A 409 -10.82 -23.83 -12.12
CA GLY A 409 -10.16 -24.42 -13.28
C GLY A 409 -8.74 -24.86 -12.99
N LEU A 410 -8.11 -25.61 -13.89
CA LEU A 410 -6.77 -26.19 -13.69
C LEU A 410 -5.67 -25.14 -13.47
N SER A 411 -4.58 -25.53 -12.82
CA SER A 411 -3.40 -24.68 -12.68
C SER A 411 -2.82 -24.36 -14.06
N GLY A 412 -2.67 -23.08 -14.40
CA GLY A 412 -2.27 -22.66 -15.74
C GLY A 412 -3.41 -22.49 -16.76
N SER A 413 -4.69 -22.61 -16.36
CA SER A 413 -5.83 -22.39 -17.28
C SER A 413 -6.09 -20.91 -17.64
N GLY A 414 -5.51 -19.96 -16.89
CA GLY A 414 -5.64 -18.51 -17.13
C GLY A 414 -6.38 -17.71 -16.04
N LYS A 415 -6.72 -18.31 -14.90
CA LYS A 415 -7.48 -17.68 -13.79
C LYS A 415 -6.89 -16.34 -13.32
N SER A 416 -5.61 -16.33 -12.94
CA SER A 416 -4.93 -15.11 -12.45
C SER A 416 -4.82 -14.04 -13.54
N SER A 417 -4.58 -14.44 -14.79
CA SER A 417 -4.56 -13.51 -15.93
C SER A 417 -5.92 -12.86 -16.18
N LEU A 418 -7.02 -13.59 -15.98
CA LEU A 418 -8.37 -13.05 -16.12
C LEU A 418 -8.72 -12.11 -14.97
N VAL A 419 -8.57 -12.56 -13.72
CA VAL A 419 -9.08 -11.84 -12.54
C VAL A 419 -8.11 -10.75 -12.06
N GLN A 420 -6.82 -11.06 -11.88
CA GLN A 420 -5.86 -10.11 -11.31
C GLN A 420 -5.23 -9.19 -12.36
N GLU A 421 -4.79 -9.75 -13.48
CA GLU A 421 -4.04 -8.97 -14.49
C GLU A 421 -4.94 -8.21 -15.46
N THR A 422 -6.18 -8.67 -15.65
CA THR A 422 -7.15 -8.02 -16.55
C THR A 422 -8.26 -7.32 -15.76
N LEU A 423 -9.16 -8.05 -15.08
CA LEU A 423 -10.32 -7.46 -14.39
C LEU A 423 -9.91 -6.46 -13.30
N ALA A 424 -9.05 -6.85 -12.35
CA ALA A 424 -8.67 -5.98 -11.22
C ALA A 424 -8.05 -4.66 -11.69
N ARG A 425 -7.13 -4.75 -12.67
CA ARG A 425 -6.46 -3.58 -13.24
C ARG A 425 -7.42 -2.71 -14.03
N ALA A 426 -8.32 -3.31 -14.81
CA ALA A 426 -9.31 -2.58 -15.61
C ALA A 426 -10.27 -1.79 -14.72
N VAL A 427 -10.86 -2.44 -13.70
CA VAL A 427 -11.75 -1.79 -12.73
C VAL A 427 -11.00 -0.72 -11.92
N SER A 428 -9.78 -1.02 -11.44
CA SER A 428 -8.96 -0.05 -10.70
C SER A 428 -8.66 1.20 -11.51
N ARG A 429 -8.38 1.06 -12.81
CA ARG A 429 -8.08 2.18 -13.69
C ARG A 429 -9.30 3.06 -13.95
N VAL A 430 -10.48 2.46 -14.10
CA VAL A 430 -11.73 3.22 -14.24
C VAL A 430 -12.06 3.98 -12.95
N LEU A 431 -11.93 3.34 -11.79
CA LEU A 431 -12.31 3.95 -10.50
C LEU A 431 -11.27 4.96 -9.98
N ASN A 432 -9.99 4.60 -9.97
CA ASN A 432 -8.92 5.38 -9.34
C ASN A 432 -8.15 6.27 -10.33
N ARG A 433 -8.44 6.17 -11.64
CA ARG A 433 -7.75 6.89 -12.75
C ARG A 433 -6.22 6.71 -12.75
N THR A 434 -5.72 5.72 -12.02
CA THR A 434 -4.32 5.42 -11.75
C THR A 434 -4.19 3.91 -11.59
N GLY A 435 -3.05 3.34 -11.99
CA GLY A 435 -2.78 1.91 -11.86
C GLY A 435 -2.28 1.26 -13.15
N ALA A 436 -1.71 0.06 -12.97
CA ALA A 436 -1.09 -0.74 -14.04
C ALA A 436 -2.03 -0.97 -15.23
N MET A 437 -1.46 -1.10 -16.43
CA MET A 437 -2.23 -1.45 -17.62
C MET A 437 -2.88 -2.84 -17.45
N PRO A 438 -4.20 -2.95 -17.68
CA PRO A 438 -4.86 -4.25 -17.77
C PRO A 438 -4.41 -5.02 -19.00
N GLY A 439 -4.58 -6.34 -18.98
CA GLY A 439 -4.51 -7.16 -20.19
C GLY A 439 -5.49 -6.69 -21.27
N PRO A 440 -5.30 -7.11 -22.54
CA PRO A 440 -6.22 -6.75 -23.62
C PRO A 440 -7.62 -7.32 -23.38
N PHE A 441 -8.64 -6.46 -23.51
CA PHE A 441 -10.06 -6.79 -23.45
C PHE A 441 -10.86 -5.86 -24.38
N ASP A 442 -12.05 -6.29 -24.81
CA ASP A 442 -12.91 -5.54 -25.72
C ASP A 442 -13.76 -4.49 -25.00
N GLU A 443 -14.50 -4.92 -23.97
CA GLU A 443 -15.49 -4.10 -23.26
C GLU A 443 -15.52 -4.41 -21.76
N LEU A 444 -15.81 -3.39 -20.95
CA LEU A 444 -16.04 -3.49 -19.51
C LEU A 444 -17.31 -2.71 -19.15
N SER A 445 -18.28 -3.36 -18.51
CA SER A 445 -19.58 -2.79 -18.13
C SER A 445 -19.98 -3.15 -16.69
N GLY A 446 -20.83 -2.33 -16.06
CA GLY A 446 -21.25 -2.53 -14.66
C GLY A 446 -20.29 -1.98 -13.60
N VAL A 447 -19.29 -1.19 -14.00
CA VAL A 447 -18.28 -0.62 -13.08
C VAL A 447 -18.84 0.57 -12.31
N GLU A 448 -19.80 1.27 -12.88
CA GLU A 448 -20.57 2.35 -12.26
C GLU A 448 -21.31 1.91 -10.98
N GLU A 449 -21.53 0.59 -10.83
CA GLU A 449 -22.13 0.01 -9.64
C GLU A 449 -21.14 -0.23 -8.50
N ILE A 450 -19.86 -0.04 -8.76
CA ILE A 450 -18.76 -0.28 -7.83
C ILE A 450 -18.11 1.05 -7.45
N SER A 451 -17.95 1.28 -6.15
CA SER A 451 -17.31 2.47 -5.60
C SER A 451 -15.81 2.28 -5.34
N ARG A 452 -15.39 1.04 -5.09
CA ARG A 452 -14.01 0.69 -4.75
C ARG A 452 -13.72 -0.75 -5.15
N VAL A 453 -12.50 -1.01 -5.58
CA VAL A 453 -11.95 -2.36 -5.77
C VAL A 453 -10.80 -2.60 -4.81
N ILE A 454 -10.76 -3.79 -4.22
CA ILE A 454 -9.74 -4.24 -3.27
C ILE A 454 -9.21 -5.57 -3.78
N ASN A 455 -7.92 -5.60 -4.11
CA ASN A 455 -7.22 -6.85 -4.46
C ASN A 455 -6.43 -7.34 -3.24
N VAL A 456 -6.72 -8.56 -2.79
CA VAL A 456 -6.07 -9.19 -1.63
C VAL A 456 -5.23 -10.36 -2.12
N ASP A 457 -3.99 -10.05 -2.48
CA ASP A 457 -2.98 -11.02 -2.94
C ASP A 457 -2.23 -11.71 -1.77
N GLN A 458 -1.50 -12.78 -2.10
CA GLN A 458 -0.64 -13.51 -1.16
C GLN A 458 0.72 -12.86 -0.91
N ASN A 459 0.99 -11.70 -1.53
CA ASN A 459 2.26 -11.00 -1.35
C ASN A 459 2.47 -10.63 0.13
N PRO A 460 3.71 -10.71 0.66
CA PRO A 460 3.97 -10.39 2.06
C PRO A 460 3.54 -8.95 2.39
N ILE A 461 2.92 -8.76 3.56
CA ILE A 461 2.43 -7.45 4.04
C ILE A 461 3.54 -6.39 4.03
N GLY A 462 4.76 -6.81 4.38
CA GLY A 462 5.93 -5.96 4.38
C GLY A 462 7.19 -6.80 4.41
N GLN A 463 8.25 -6.27 3.82
CA GLN A 463 9.55 -6.94 3.74
C GLN A 463 10.45 -6.66 4.95
N THR A 464 9.93 -5.96 5.97
CA THR A 464 10.72 -5.55 7.15
C THR A 464 10.01 -5.91 8.46
N PRO A 465 10.77 -6.16 9.56
CA PRO A 465 10.18 -6.43 10.88
C PRO A 465 9.42 -5.26 11.52
N ALA A 466 9.49 -4.07 10.90
CA ALA A 466 8.73 -2.91 11.30
C ALA A 466 7.23 -3.05 10.96
N SER A 467 6.89 -3.86 9.96
CA SER A 467 5.51 -4.20 9.63
C SER A 467 5.05 -5.36 10.51
N ASN A 468 3.88 -5.24 11.11
CA ASN A 468 3.25 -6.26 11.95
C ASN A 468 1.71 -6.13 11.89
N PRO A 469 0.94 -7.12 12.37
CA PRO A 469 -0.53 -7.06 12.33
C PRO A 469 -1.10 -5.79 12.96
N ALA A 470 -0.54 -5.33 14.09
CA ALA A 470 -1.04 -4.16 14.79
C ALA A 470 -0.85 -2.85 14.01
N THR A 471 0.28 -2.69 13.33
CA THR A 471 0.56 -1.51 12.49
C THR A 471 -0.21 -1.54 11.19
N TYR A 472 -0.40 -2.72 10.60
CA TYR A 472 -1.10 -2.85 9.32
C TYR A 472 -2.61 -2.57 9.43
N VAL A 473 -3.26 -3.15 10.45
CA VAL A 473 -4.69 -2.89 10.74
C VAL A 473 -4.89 -1.47 11.30
N GLY A 474 -3.82 -0.82 11.76
CA GLY A 474 -3.87 0.54 12.32
C GLY A 474 -4.30 0.61 13.79
N VAL A 475 -4.53 -0.52 14.45
CA VAL A 475 -4.88 -0.58 15.88
C VAL A 475 -3.73 -0.06 16.77
N PHE A 476 -2.48 -0.20 16.31
CA PHE A 476 -1.31 0.26 17.07
C PHE A 476 -1.32 1.78 17.31
N ASP A 477 -1.89 2.57 16.39
CA ASP A 477 -1.98 4.03 16.55
C ASP A 477 -2.91 4.43 17.69
N LEU A 478 -3.99 3.66 17.86
CA LEU A 478 -4.94 3.82 18.96
C LEU A 478 -4.29 3.43 20.29
N ILE A 479 -3.53 2.34 20.32
CA ILE A 479 -2.78 1.88 21.49
C ILE A 479 -1.71 2.91 21.88
N ARG A 480 -0.91 3.43 20.94
CA ARG A 480 0.08 4.49 21.22
C ARG A 480 -0.56 5.75 21.78
N THR A 481 -1.74 6.11 21.26
CA THR A 481 -2.51 7.25 21.76
C THR A 481 -2.98 7.01 23.19
N LEU A 482 -3.45 5.80 23.50
CA LEU A 482 -3.81 5.39 24.86
C LEU A 482 -2.62 5.51 25.82
N PHE A 483 -1.46 4.92 25.48
CA PHE A 483 -0.26 4.97 26.32
C PHE A 483 0.22 6.40 26.60
N SER A 484 0.09 7.32 25.63
CA SER A 484 0.45 8.73 25.83
C SER A 484 -0.47 9.49 26.80
N LYS A 485 -1.66 8.96 27.08
CA LYS A 485 -2.64 9.58 27.99
C LYS A 485 -2.54 9.06 29.42
N LEU A 486 -1.73 8.03 29.66
CA LEU A 486 -1.53 7.48 31.01
C LEU A 486 -0.86 8.51 31.94
N PRO A 487 -1.14 8.47 33.25
CA PRO A 487 -0.54 9.39 34.22
C PRO A 487 0.99 9.45 34.10
N ASP A 488 1.67 8.29 34.12
CA ASP A 488 3.14 8.21 34.03
C ASP A 488 3.69 8.83 32.75
N ALA A 489 3.01 8.62 31.62
CA ALA A 489 3.38 9.22 30.34
C ALA A 489 3.21 10.74 30.34
N LYS A 490 2.13 11.24 30.95
CA LYS A 490 1.88 12.69 31.08
C LYS A 490 2.93 13.36 31.95
N VAL A 491 3.26 12.77 33.10
CA VAL A 491 4.31 13.27 34.01
C VAL A 491 5.64 13.40 33.28
N ARG A 492 6.00 12.40 32.46
CA ARG A 492 7.23 12.37 31.67
C ARG A 492 7.16 13.15 30.35
N GLY A 493 6.00 13.69 29.97
CA GLY A 493 5.82 14.45 28.72
C GLY A 493 5.86 13.59 27.45
N TYR A 494 5.59 12.28 27.56
CA TYR A 494 5.63 11.36 26.43
C TYR A 494 4.41 11.53 25.52
N LYS A 495 4.70 11.76 24.24
CA LYS A 495 3.70 11.84 23.16
C LYS A 495 3.55 10.47 22.48
N PRO A 496 2.51 10.25 21.65
CA PRO A 496 2.35 9.00 20.89
C PRO A 496 3.59 8.62 20.06
N GLY A 497 4.38 9.61 19.64
CA GLY A 497 5.65 9.39 18.93
C GLY A 497 6.72 8.67 19.75
N ARG A 498 6.77 8.84 21.08
CA ARG A 498 7.73 8.13 21.96
C ARG A 498 7.44 6.62 21.97
N PHE A 499 6.17 6.26 21.92
CA PHE A 499 5.67 4.89 21.87
C PHE A 499 5.72 4.28 20.45
N SER A 500 6.37 4.95 19.50
CA SER A 500 6.55 4.46 18.13
C SER A 500 7.93 3.82 17.98
N PHE A 501 8.01 2.51 17.72
CA PHE A 501 9.30 1.87 17.42
C PHE A 501 9.92 2.39 16.10
N ASN A 502 9.09 2.90 15.17
CA ASN A 502 9.55 3.50 13.90
C ASN A 502 10.13 4.92 14.01
N ARG A 503 10.12 5.56 15.19
CA ARG A 503 10.63 6.93 15.37
C ARG A 503 11.69 6.98 16.45
N ALA A 504 12.75 7.74 16.19
CA ALA A 504 13.77 8.04 17.19
C ALA A 504 13.15 8.71 18.43
N GLY A 505 13.67 8.34 19.60
CA GLY A 505 13.23 8.88 20.88
C GLY A 505 12.93 7.80 21.92
N GLY A 506 11.99 6.89 21.66
CA GLY A 506 11.63 5.82 22.61
C GLY A 506 12.03 4.41 22.17
N ARG A 507 12.36 4.24 20.89
CA ARG A 507 12.85 2.97 20.33
C ARG A 507 14.24 2.61 20.87
N CYS A 508 14.61 1.35 20.74
CA CYS A 508 16.00 0.91 20.89
C CYS A 508 16.79 1.38 19.67
N GLU A 509 17.85 2.17 19.87
CA GLU A 509 18.64 2.71 18.76
C GLU A 509 19.55 1.65 18.12
N ASP A 510 20.01 0.65 18.88
CA ASP A 510 20.92 -0.40 18.38
C ASP A 510 20.30 -1.29 17.29
N CYS A 511 18.98 -1.50 17.34
CA CYS A 511 18.24 -2.19 16.29
C CYS A 511 17.28 -1.25 15.54
N GLU A 512 17.40 0.06 15.76
CA GLU A 512 16.52 1.09 15.21
C GLU A 512 15.01 0.82 15.38
N GLY A 513 14.64 0.15 16.47
CA GLY A 513 13.27 -0.27 16.78
C GLY A 513 12.77 -1.53 16.08
N MET A 514 13.60 -2.23 15.29
CA MET A 514 13.22 -3.49 14.65
C MET A 514 13.12 -4.66 15.65
N GLY A 515 13.81 -4.58 16.79
CA GLY A 515 13.90 -5.66 17.79
C GLY A 515 14.82 -6.82 17.37
N GLN A 516 15.19 -6.88 16.09
CA GLN A 516 16.08 -7.85 15.49
C GLN A 516 17.13 -7.13 14.64
N LYS A 517 18.26 -7.79 14.40
CA LYS A 517 19.32 -7.37 13.49
C LYS A 517 19.43 -8.38 12.35
N LYS A 518 19.52 -7.87 11.13
CA LYS A 518 19.72 -8.70 9.95
C LYS A 518 21.19 -9.09 9.84
N ILE A 519 21.47 -10.39 9.78
CA ILE A 519 22.80 -10.94 9.52
C ILE A 519 22.82 -11.44 8.08
N GLU A 520 23.71 -10.87 7.28
CA GLU A 520 23.92 -11.30 5.90
C GLU A 520 24.72 -12.61 5.86
N MET A 521 24.22 -13.58 5.10
CA MET A 521 24.83 -14.90 4.95
C MET A 521 25.16 -15.15 3.49
N HIS A 522 26.39 -15.53 3.15
CA HIS A 522 26.84 -15.60 1.76
C HIS A 522 26.16 -16.71 0.91
N PHE A 523 25.79 -17.83 1.54
CA PHE A 523 25.24 -19.01 0.84
C PHE A 523 23.87 -19.46 1.37
N LEU A 524 23.49 -18.97 2.56
CA LEU A 524 22.21 -19.26 3.19
C LEU A 524 21.36 -17.98 3.12
N PRO A 525 20.02 -18.09 3.18
CA PRO A 525 19.17 -16.91 3.31
C PRO A 525 19.56 -16.09 4.54
N ASP A 526 19.49 -14.76 4.39
CA ASP A 526 19.75 -13.84 5.50
C ASP A 526 18.87 -14.16 6.71
N VAL A 527 19.46 -14.08 7.91
CA VAL A 527 18.76 -14.44 9.15
C VAL A 527 18.58 -13.21 10.02
N TRP A 528 17.39 -13.07 10.59
CA TRP A 528 17.10 -12.06 11.60
C TRP A 528 17.38 -12.63 12.99
N VAL A 529 18.32 -12.01 13.70
CA VAL A 529 18.69 -12.41 15.07
C VAL A 529 18.16 -11.38 16.05
N THR A 530 17.64 -11.83 17.19
CA THR A 530 17.14 -10.95 18.26
C THR A 530 18.21 -9.96 18.70
N CYS A 531 17.85 -8.70 18.89
CA CYS A 531 18.77 -7.66 19.33
C CYS A 531 19.23 -7.89 20.78
N ASP A 532 20.54 -7.92 21.01
CA ASP A 532 21.14 -8.15 22.34
C ASP A 532 20.82 -7.03 23.35
N THR A 533 20.59 -5.80 22.88
CA THR A 533 20.42 -4.62 23.75
C THR A 533 19.01 -4.50 24.33
N CYS A 534 17.99 -4.78 23.51
CA CYS A 534 16.59 -4.71 23.94
C CYS A 534 15.95 -6.08 24.13
N HIS A 535 16.66 -7.17 23.82
CA HIS A 535 16.16 -8.55 23.86
C HIS A 535 14.82 -8.70 23.12
N GLY A 536 14.70 -8.07 21.94
CA GLY A 536 13.48 -8.11 21.12
C GLY A 536 12.41 -7.08 21.50
N LYS A 537 12.53 -6.38 22.64
CA LYS A 537 11.48 -5.46 23.12
C LYS A 537 11.28 -4.18 22.30
N ARG A 538 12.16 -3.88 21.32
CA ARG A 538 12.09 -2.72 20.40
C ARG A 538 12.20 -1.33 21.03
N TYR A 539 12.10 -1.19 22.35
CA TYR A 539 12.08 0.08 23.08
C TYR A 539 13.22 0.17 24.09
N ASN A 540 13.55 1.39 24.50
CA ASN A 540 14.45 1.64 25.63
C ASN A 540 13.73 1.45 26.97
N GLN A 541 14.50 1.21 28.04
CA GLN A 541 13.94 0.94 29.37
C GLN A 541 13.06 2.07 29.91
N GLU A 542 13.39 3.32 29.60
CA GLU A 542 12.60 4.49 30.01
C GLU A 542 11.16 4.47 29.46
N THR A 543 11.00 4.02 28.22
CA THR A 543 9.69 3.92 27.56
C THR A 543 8.90 2.72 28.10
N LEU A 544 9.58 1.63 28.42
CA LEU A 544 8.98 0.41 28.99
C LEU A 544 8.48 0.59 30.43
N ALA A 545 8.94 1.62 31.13
CA ALA A 545 8.49 1.92 32.48
C ALA A 545 7.03 2.40 32.55
N VAL A 546 6.45 2.88 31.43
CA VAL A 546 5.04 3.26 31.37
C VAL A 546 4.19 2.01 31.15
N LYS A 547 3.27 1.74 32.07
CA LYS A 547 2.44 0.53 32.07
C LYS A 547 0.94 0.84 32.04
N TYR A 548 0.20 0.01 31.32
CA TYR A 548 -1.26 -0.05 31.36
C TYR A 548 -1.68 -1.39 31.97
N ARG A 549 -2.37 -1.39 33.11
CA ARG A 549 -2.79 -2.61 33.83
C ARG A 549 -1.63 -3.60 34.02
N GLU A 550 -0.49 -3.13 34.52
CA GLU A 550 0.78 -3.88 34.69
C GLU A 550 1.60 -4.20 33.41
N TYR A 551 1.07 -3.95 32.21
CA TYR A 551 1.73 -4.27 30.95
C TYR A 551 2.38 -3.05 30.29
N SER A 552 3.65 -3.17 29.90
CA SER A 552 4.31 -2.16 29.07
C SER A 552 3.88 -2.26 27.61
N ILE A 553 4.25 -1.28 26.78
CA ILE A 553 3.92 -1.31 25.36
C ILE A 553 4.56 -2.49 24.61
N ALA A 554 5.74 -2.95 25.03
CA ALA A 554 6.38 -4.13 24.45
C ALA A 554 5.61 -5.39 24.85
N ASP A 555 5.19 -5.50 26.12
CA ASP A 555 4.42 -6.66 26.58
C ASP A 555 3.08 -6.76 25.83
N VAL A 556 2.43 -5.62 25.52
CA VAL A 556 1.23 -5.58 24.68
C VAL A 556 1.50 -6.05 23.24
N LEU A 557 2.66 -5.72 22.67
CA LEU A 557 3.04 -6.21 21.34
C LEU A 557 3.33 -7.72 21.34
N ASP A 558 3.85 -8.26 22.44
CA ASP A 558 4.13 -9.70 22.57
C ASP A 558 2.88 -10.52 22.95
N MET A 559 1.77 -9.88 23.31
CA MET A 559 0.49 -10.56 23.54
C MET A 559 -0.11 -11.10 22.25
N SER A 560 -0.76 -12.27 22.38
CA SER A 560 -1.67 -12.77 21.35
C SER A 560 -2.84 -11.81 21.12
N ILE A 561 -3.38 -11.76 19.91
CA ILE A 561 -4.53 -10.93 19.55
C ILE A 561 -5.73 -11.25 20.45
N GLY A 562 -5.94 -12.52 20.81
CA GLY A 562 -6.98 -12.93 21.76
C GLY A 562 -6.81 -12.27 23.14
N GLN A 563 -5.60 -12.31 23.71
CA GLN A 563 -5.30 -11.65 24.99
C GLN A 563 -5.44 -10.13 24.92
N ALA A 564 -5.02 -9.52 23.80
CA ALA A 564 -5.17 -8.09 23.60
C ALA A 564 -6.66 -7.69 23.51
N CYS A 565 -7.49 -8.53 22.89
CA CYS A 565 -8.94 -8.33 22.81
C CYS A 565 -9.57 -8.30 24.22
N GLU A 566 -9.18 -9.24 25.10
CA GLU A 566 -9.59 -9.27 26.51
C GLU A 566 -9.09 -8.03 27.28
N LEU A 567 -7.79 -7.69 27.14
CA LEU A 567 -7.18 -6.56 27.85
C LEU A 567 -7.85 -5.22 27.52
N PHE A 568 -8.18 -5.00 26.25
CA PHE A 568 -8.81 -3.78 25.73
C PHE A 568 -10.33 -3.90 25.56
N GLY A 569 -10.96 -4.91 26.19
CA GLY A 569 -12.39 -5.18 26.03
C GLY A 569 -13.28 -3.98 26.34
N ASN A 570 -12.86 -3.12 27.27
CA ASN A 570 -13.55 -1.90 27.70
C ASN A 570 -13.33 -0.68 26.78
N ILE A 571 -12.63 -0.82 25.65
CA ILE A 571 -12.36 0.27 24.71
C ILE A 571 -12.83 -0.16 23.32
N ALA A 572 -14.09 0.11 22.98
CA ALA A 572 -14.71 -0.26 21.70
C ALA A 572 -13.84 0.03 20.45
N LYS A 573 -13.17 1.20 20.40
CA LYS A 573 -12.32 1.58 19.26
C LYS A 573 -11.11 0.67 19.06
N ILE A 574 -10.60 0.04 20.11
CA ILE A 574 -9.48 -0.92 20.06
C ILE A 574 -10.01 -2.35 19.96
N ARG A 575 -11.08 -2.67 20.70
CA ARG A 575 -11.76 -3.97 20.68
C ARG A 575 -12.22 -4.36 19.28
N ALA A 576 -12.84 -3.46 18.53
CA ALA A 576 -13.43 -3.81 17.24
C ALA A 576 -12.40 -4.34 16.21
N PRO A 577 -11.26 -3.67 15.95
CA PRO A 577 -10.23 -4.24 15.07
C PRO A 577 -9.63 -5.57 15.56
N LEU A 578 -9.46 -5.73 16.88
CA LEU A 578 -8.91 -6.97 17.45
C LEU A 578 -9.88 -8.14 17.32
N ALA A 579 -11.17 -7.89 17.53
CA ALA A 579 -12.20 -8.89 17.38
C ALA A 579 -12.40 -9.31 15.92
N THR A 580 -12.22 -8.41 14.96
CA THR A 580 -12.18 -8.76 13.53
C THR A 580 -11.03 -9.71 13.21
N LEU A 581 -9.82 -9.43 13.73
CA LEU A 581 -8.68 -10.35 13.59
C LEU A 581 -8.95 -11.71 14.22
N GLN A 582 -9.57 -11.74 15.41
CA GLN A 582 -9.99 -12.97 16.08
C GLN A 582 -11.03 -13.76 15.28
N ALA A 583 -12.02 -13.09 14.70
CA ALA A 583 -13.08 -13.73 13.91
C ALA A 583 -12.56 -14.42 12.64
N ILE A 584 -11.47 -13.90 12.06
CA ILE A 584 -10.78 -14.50 10.91
C ILE A 584 -9.86 -15.66 11.32
N GLY A 585 -9.75 -15.96 12.62
CA GLY A 585 -8.93 -17.06 13.15
C GLY A 585 -7.47 -16.68 13.39
N LEU A 586 -7.15 -15.40 13.56
CA LEU A 586 -5.79 -14.93 13.86
C LEU A 586 -5.57 -14.62 15.35
N ASP A 587 -6.39 -15.17 16.24
CA ASP A 587 -6.34 -14.91 17.68
C ASP A 587 -5.02 -15.36 18.32
N TYR A 588 -4.36 -16.35 17.75
CA TYR A 588 -3.09 -16.91 18.20
C TYR A 588 -1.87 -16.04 17.89
N LEU A 589 -1.92 -15.21 16.84
CA LEU A 589 -0.80 -14.37 16.42
C LEU A 589 -0.53 -13.27 17.45
N THR A 590 0.74 -12.92 17.64
CA THR A 590 1.08 -11.77 18.49
C THR A 590 0.91 -10.47 17.72
N LEU A 591 0.50 -9.40 18.42
CA LEU A 591 0.28 -8.08 17.80
C LEU A 591 1.53 -7.52 17.11
N GLY A 592 2.69 -7.80 17.67
CA GLY A 592 4.00 -7.37 17.24
C GLY A 592 4.72 -8.32 16.30
N GLN A 593 4.16 -9.48 15.96
CA GLN A 593 4.80 -10.48 15.09
C GLN A 593 5.26 -9.85 13.79
N SER A 594 6.51 -10.14 13.39
CA SER A 594 7.08 -9.58 12.17
C SER A 594 6.28 -10.03 10.95
N ALA A 595 5.95 -9.10 10.05
CA ALA A 595 5.32 -9.41 8.77
C ALA A 595 6.17 -10.37 7.91
N THR A 596 7.48 -10.39 8.10
CA THR A 596 8.39 -11.32 7.38
C THR A 596 8.29 -12.76 7.87
N THR A 597 7.69 -12.97 9.04
CA THR A 597 7.51 -14.30 9.65
C THR A 597 6.08 -14.81 9.51
N LEU A 598 5.19 -14.03 8.90
CA LEU A 598 3.82 -14.46 8.63
C LEU A 598 3.81 -15.35 7.39
N SER A 599 2.98 -16.40 7.42
CA SER A 599 2.70 -17.18 6.22
C SER A 599 1.92 -16.35 5.18
N GLY A 600 1.87 -16.80 3.93
CA GLY A 600 1.08 -16.14 2.88
C GLY A 600 -0.40 -16.00 3.26
N GLY A 601 -1.00 -17.08 3.78
CA GLY A 601 -2.39 -17.08 4.25
C GLY A 601 -2.62 -16.22 5.49
N GLU A 602 -1.68 -16.16 6.45
CA GLU A 602 -1.76 -15.21 7.57
C GLU A 602 -1.69 -13.76 7.08
N ALA A 603 -0.76 -13.47 6.17
CA ALA A 603 -0.58 -12.15 5.57
C ALA A 603 -1.86 -11.68 4.89
N GLN A 604 -2.49 -12.55 4.11
CA GLN A 604 -3.73 -12.29 3.40
C GLN A 604 -4.90 -12.02 4.37
N ARG A 605 -5.03 -12.82 5.44
CA ARG A 605 -6.06 -12.66 6.47
C ARG A 605 -5.93 -11.34 7.23
N VAL A 606 -4.70 -10.89 7.53
CA VAL A 606 -4.47 -9.56 8.13
C VAL A 606 -4.87 -8.44 7.16
N LYS A 607 -4.63 -8.60 5.85
CA LYS A 607 -5.11 -7.64 4.85
C LYS A 607 -6.63 -7.57 4.82
N LEU A 608 -7.30 -8.73 4.81
CA LEU A 608 -8.75 -8.81 4.87
C LEU A 608 -9.30 -8.12 6.14
N ALA A 609 -8.69 -8.38 7.30
CA ALA A 609 -9.05 -7.73 8.56
C ALA A 609 -8.94 -6.20 8.49
N ALA A 610 -7.87 -5.68 7.88
CA ALA A 610 -7.65 -4.25 7.74
C ALA A 610 -8.74 -3.58 6.88
N GLU A 611 -9.25 -4.26 5.87
CA GLU A 611 -10.35 -3.75 5.03
C GLU A 611 -11.71 -3.84 5.73
N LEU A 612 -11.98 -4.93 6.46
CA LEU A 612 -13.19 -5.08 7.28
C LEU A 612 -13.32 -4.01 8.37
N CYS A 613 -12.19 -3.48 8.85
CA CYS A 613 -12.19 -2.40 9.83
C CYS A 613 -12.54 -1.02 9.22
N LYS A 614 -12.57 -0.89 7.90
CA LYS A 614 -12.88 0.38 7.24
C LYS A 614 -14.40 0.55 7.04
N PRO A 615 -14.91 1.80 7.03
CA PRO A 615 -16.30 2.05 6.70
C PRO A 615 -16.64 1.51 5.31
N ASN A 616 -17.72 0.74 5.23
CA ASN A 616 -18.17 0.09 4.02
C ASN A 616 -19.35 0.84 3.39
N SER A 617 -19.36 0.96 2.07
CA SER A 617 -20.45 1.55 1.29
C SER A 617 -21.43 0.50 0.74
N GLY A 618 -21.13 -0.80 0.89
CA GLY A 618 -21.90 -1.90 0.30
C GLY A 618 -21.75 -1.99 -1.22
N ARG A 619 -20.82 -1.24 -1.82
CA ARG A 619 -20.53 -1.23 -3.27
C ARG A 619 -19.04 -1.43 -3.51
N THR A 620 -18.44 -2.38 -2.80
CA THR A 620 -17.01 -2.71 -2.92
C THR A 620 -16.83 -4.05 -3.61
N LEU A 621 -15.87 -4.13 -4.53
CA LEU A 621 -15.44 -5.39 -5.18
C LEU A 621 -14.19 -5.91 -4.47
N TYR A 622 -14.28 -7.07 -3.83
CA TYR A 622 -13.17 -7.79 -3.24
C TYR A 622 -12.70 -8.89 -4.18
N LEU A 623 -11.41 -8.89 -4.51
CA LEU A 623 -10.76 -9.93 -5.32
C LEU A 623 -9.76 -10.66 -4.43
N LEU A 624 -9.94 -11.97 -4.24
CA LEU A 624 -9.08 -12.80 -3.42
C LEU A 624 -8.46 -13.93 -4.24
N ASP A 625 -7.18 -14.18 -4.01
CA ASP A 625 -6.41 -15.23 -4.69
C ASP A 625 -6.06 -16.35 -3.73
N GLU A 626 -6.67 -17.52 -3.92
CA GLU A 626 -6.51 -18.75 -3.15
C GLU A 626 -6.46 -18.50 -1.63
N PRO A 627 -7.49 -17.87 -1.03
CA PRO A 627 -7.50 -17.49 0.37
C PRO A 627 -7.54 -18.66 1.36
N THR A 628 -7.73 -19.90 0.89
CA THR A 628 -7.64 -21.10 1.71
C THR A 628 -6.24 -21.70 1.82
N THR A 629 -5.25 -21.12 1.13
CA THR A 629 -3.84 -21.52 1.26
C THR A 629 -3.40 -21.48 2.72
N GLY A 630 -2.85 -22.56 3.26
CA GLY A 630 -2.40 -22.59 4.66
C GLY A 630 -3.49 -22.78 5.70
N LEU A 631 -4.73 -23.15 5.32
CA LEU A 631 -5.86 -23.21 6.24
C LEU A 631 -6.36 -24.64 6.49
N HIS A 632 -6.54 -24.96 7.76
CA HIS A 632 -7.29 -26.12 8.20
C HIS A 632 -8.80 -25.97 7.91
N PHE A 633 -9.55 -27.07 7.80
CA PHE A 633 -10.99 -27.08 7.49
C PHE A 633 -11.83 -26.11 8.36
N ASP A 634 -11.56 -26.08 9.67
CA ASP A 634 -12.24 -25.18 10.62
C ASP A 634 -11.94 -23.70 10.35
N ASP A 635 -10.71 -23.38 9.91
CA ASP A 635 -10.34 -22.01 9.57
C ASP A 635 -10.93 -21.58 8.23
N ILE A 636 -11.13 -22.51 7.28
CA ILE A 636 -11.89 -22.27 6.05
C ILE A 636 -13.34 -21.92 6.41
N ALA A 637 -13.96 -22.62 7.37
CA ALA A 637 -15.31 -22.32 7.83
C ALA A 637 -15.41 -20.90 8.43
N LYS A 638 -14.45 -20.51 9.29
CA LYS A 638 -14.37 -19.15 9.84
C LYS A 638 -14.16 -18.09 8.77
N LEU A 639 -13.29 -18.36 7.79
CA LEU A 639 -13.04 -17.46 6.67
C LEU A 639 -14.32 -17.26 5.84
N LEU A 640 -15.02 -18.34 5.49
CA LEU A 640 -16.28 -18.28 4.75
C LEU A 640 -17.34 -17.48 5.51
N LYS A 641 -17.42 -17.61 6.85
CA LYS A 641 -18.33 -16.79 7.69
C LYS A 641 -18.05 -15.29 7.54
N VAL A 642 -16.78 -14.90 7.46
CA VAL A 642 -16.36 -13.50 7.29
C VAL A 642 -16.62 -13.01 5.85
N LEU A 643 -16.31 -13.82 4.85
CA LEU A 643 -16.55 -13.49 3.45
C LEU A 643 -18.04 -13.33 3.15
N ASN A 644 -18.88 -14.22 3.69
CA ASN A 644 -20.32 -14.09 3.57
C ASN A 644 -20.85 -12.81 4.25
N SER A 645 -20.26 -12.36 5.36
CA SER A 645 -20.62 -11.06 5.95
C SER A 645 -20.37 -9.88 5.02
N LEU A 646 -19.25 -9.89 4.30
CA LEU A 646 -18.99 -8.86 3.29
C LEU A 646 -20.07 -8.84 2.21
N VAL A 647 -20.52 -10.02 1.78
CA VAL A 647 -21.58 -10.16 0.78
C VAL A 647 -22.93 -9.68 1.33
N GLU A 648 -23.30 -10.04 2.56
CA GLU A 648 -24.53 -9.58 3.22
C GLU A 648 -24.58 -8.04 3.39
N GLN A 649 -23.42 -7.39 3.49
CA GLN A 649 -23.32 -5.92 3.50
C GLN A 649 -23.52 -5.29 2.10
N GLY A 650 -23.82 -6.08 1.07
CA GLY A 650 -24.03 -5.67 -0.31
C GLY A 650 -22.79 -5.75 -1.21
N ASN A 651 -21.63 -6.15 -0.67
CA ASN A 651 -20.39 -6.18 -1.46
C ASN A 651 -20.32 -7.39 -2.36
N THR A 652 -19.44 -7.30 -3.36
CA THR A 652 -19.18 -8.42 -4.28
C THR A 652 -17.83 -9.01 -3.93
N VAL A 653 -17.77 -10.34 -3.80
CA VAL A 653 -16.54 -11.07 -3.50
C VAL A 653 -16.27 -12.04 -4.64
N VAL A 654 -15.14 -11.87 -5.33
CA VAL A 654 -14.66 -12.79 -6.37
C VAL A 654 -13.41 -13.48 -5.86
N ILE A 655 -13.40 -14.80 -5.89
CA ILE A 655 -12.33 -15.62 -5.33
C ILE A 655 -11.79 -16.54 -6.43
N ILE A 656 -10.47 -16.63 -6.56
CA ILE A 656 -9.81 -17.70 -7.30
C ILE A 656 -9.58 -18.85 -6.32
N GLU A 657 -10.17 -20.01 -6.56
CA GLU A 657 -10.05 -21.14 -5.66
C GLU A 657 -10.05 -22.49 -6.38
N HIS A 658 -9.46 -23.46 -5.68
CA HIS A 658 -9.40 -24.87 -6.04
C HIS A 658 -10.06 -25.75 -4.96
N ASN A 659 -10.24 -25.23 -3.74
CA ASN A 659 -10.82 -25.96 -2.63
C ASN A 659 -12.34 -26.17 -2.82
N LEU A 660 -12.77 -27.44 -2.84
CA LEU A 660 -14.17 -27.82 -3.08
C LEU A 660 -15.13 -27.29 -2.00
N ASP A 661 -14.68 -27.07 -0.76
CA ASP A 661 -15.51 -26.53 0.32
C ASP A 661 -15.85 -25.05 0.12
N VAL A 662 -14.96 -24.28 -0.51
CA VAL A 662 -15.27 -22.89 -0.90
C VAL A 662 -16.15 -22.89 -2.14
N ILE A 663 -15.79 -23.69 -3.14
CA ILE A 663 -16.50 -23.76 -4.43
C ILE A 663 -17.98 -24.14 -4.23
N LYS A 664 -18.28 -25.14 -3.38
CA LYS A 664 -19.67 -25.55 -3.10
C LYS A 664 -20.50 -24.47 -2.39
N THR A 665 -19.82 -23.57 -1.66
CA THR A 665 -20.44 -22.48 -0.87
C THR A 665 -20.69 -21.23 -1.72
N ALA A 666 -20.03 -21.09 -2.87
CA ALA A 666 -20.18 -19.95 -3.77
C ALA A 666 -21.60 -19.81 -4.35
N ASP A 667 -22.05 -18.58 -4.58
CA ASP A 667 -23.33 -18.31 -5.25
C ASP A 667 -23.22 -18.53 -6.77
N TRP A 668 -22.05 -18.25 -7.33
CA TRP A 668 -21.76 -18.33 -8.77
C TRP A 668 -20.37 -18.90 -9.00
N ILE A 669 -20.23 -19.75 -10.02
CA ILE A 669 -18.96 -20.36 -10.44
C ILE A 669 -18.68 -19.99 -11.90
N VAL A 670 -17.41 -19.72 -12.19
CA VAL A 670 -16.87 -19.63 -13.56
C VAL A 670 -15.70 -20.59 -13.68
N ASP A 671 -15.85 -21.65 -14.46
CA ASP A 671 -14.83 -22.69 -14.64
C ASP A 671 -14.03 -22.45 -15.94
N ILE A 672 -12.71 -22.29 -15.81
CA ILE A 672 -11.78 -22.01 -16.91
C ILE A 672 -10.97 -23.27 -17.26
N GLY A 673 -10.95 -23.64 -18.53
CA GLY A 673 -10.27 -24.84 -19.02
C GLY A 673 -10.40 -24.95 -20.55
N PRO A 674 -10.60 -26.16 -21.11
CA PRO A 674 -10.74 -27.46 -20.43
C PRO A 674 -9.43 -28.03 -19.86
N GLU A 675 -8.29 -27.62 -20.41
CA GLU A 675 -6.95 -28.01 -19.94
C GLU A 675 -6.12 -26.79 -19.52
N ALA A 676 -4.85 -26.99 -19.18
CA ALA A 676 -3.91 -25.93 -18.81
C ALA A 676 -3.06 -25.45 -20.01
N GLY A 677 -2.42 -24.28 -19.89
CA GLY A 677 -1.48 -23.80 -20.89
C GLY A 677 -2.15 -23.50 -22.23
N ILE A 678 -1.57 -24.00 -23.33
CA ILE A 678 -2.03 -23.68 -24.68
C ILE A 678 -3.45 -24.19 -24.96
N ASP A 679 -3.85 -25.32 -24.37
CA ASP A 679 -5.18 -25.94 -24.55
C ASP A 679 -6.23 -25.42 -23.53
N GLY A 680 -5.84 -24.44 -22.71
CA GLY A 680 -6.72 -23.75 -21.77
C GLY A 680 -7.29 -22.43 -22.32
N GLY A 681 -7.70 -21.57 -21.39
CA GLY A 681 -8.12 -20.20 -21.72
C GLY A 681 -9.52 -20.07 -22.31
N HIS A 682 -10.42 -21.03 -22.06
CA HIS A 682 -11.84 -20.95 -22.39
C HIS A 682 -12.70 -21.04 -21.12
N VAL A 683 -13.88 -20.42 -21.14
CA VAL A 683 -14.91 -20.68 -20.13
C VAL A 683 -15.62 -21.97 -20.52
N VAL A 684 -15.48 -22.99 -19.66
CA VAL A 684 -16.04 -24.33 -19.91
C VAL A 684 -17.47 -24.41 -19.39
N ALA A 685 -17.68 -23.91 -18.18
CA ALA A 685 -18.98 -23.89 -17.52
C ALA A 685 -19.11 -22.63 -16.67
N MET A 686 -20.34 -22.13 -16.54
CA MET A 686 -20.65 -21.00 -15.67
C MET A 686 -22.08 -21.12 -15.16
N GLY A 687 -22.32 -20.76 -13.90
CA GLY A 687 -23.63 -20.88 -13.27
C GLY A 687 -23.54 -21.03 -11.77
N THR A 688 -24.65 -21.39 -11.14
CA THR A 688 -24.62 -21.92 -9.77
C THR A 688 -23.83 -23.25 -9.73
N PRO A 689 -23.29 -23.65 -8.56
CA PRO A 689 -22.65 -24.96 -8.38
C PRO A 689 -23.43 -26.15 -8.95
N GLU A 690 -24.74 -26.18 -8.76
CA GLU A 690 -25.62 -27.22 -9.28
C GLU A 690 -25.72 -27.19 -10.81
N GLU A 691 -25.76 -26.00 -11.43
CA GLU A 691 -25.80 -25.85 -12.89
C GLU A 691 -24.46 -26.22 -13.54
N VAL A 692 -23.33 -25.93 -12.91
CA VAL A 692 -22.01 -26.35 -13.41
C VAL A 692 -21.88 -27.88 -13.41
N VAL A 693 -22.41 -28.57 -12.40
CA VAL A 693 -22.50 -30.04 -12.40
C VAL A 693 -23.35 -30.54 -13.56
N ALA A 694 -24.55 -29.98 -13.75
CA ALA A 694 -25.46 -30.39 -14.82
C ALA A 694 -24.87 -30.14 -16.22
N GLN A 695 -24.18 -29.01 -16.42
CA GLN A 695 -23.46 -28.72 -17.67
C GLN A 695 -22.35 -29.74 -17.93
N SER A 696 -21.57 -30.10 -16.90
CA SER A 696 -20.50 -31.10 -17.02
C SER A 696 -21.03 -32.48 -17.42
N GLU A 697 -22.16 -32.90 -16.85
CA GLU A 697 -22.85 -34.13 -17.23
C GLU A 697 -23.30 -34.09 -18.69
N ALA A 698 -23.94 -33.00 -19.11
CA ALA A 698 -24.42 -32.83 -20.48
C ALA A 698 -23.27 -32.84 -21.51
N TYR A 699 -22.11 -32.24 -21.21
CA TYR A 699 -20.94 -32.28 -22.09
C TYR A 699 -20.33 -33.68 -22.18
N THR A 700 -20.34 -34.42 -21.07
CA THR A 700 -19.84 -35.81 -21.03
C THR A 700 -20.71 -36.72 -21.90
N GLU A 701 -22.03 -36.54 -21.85
CA GLU A 701 -23.01 -37.32 -22.62
C GLU A 701 -23.05 -36.97 -24.12
N ASN A 702 -22.93 -35.68 -24.48
CA ASN A 702 -23.10 -35.21 -25.86
C ASN A 702 -21.79 -35.10 -26.67
N GLU A 703 -20.64 -35.44 -26.08
CA GLU A 703 -19.31 -35.29 -26.71
C GLU A 703 -19.07 -33.91 -27.35
N THR A 704 -19.37 -32.85 -26.61
CA THR A 704 -19.23 -31.47 -27.12
C THR A 704 -17.76 -31.11 -27.35
N HIS A 705 -17.44 -30.46 -28.47
CA HIS A 705 -16.07 -30.06 -28.82
C HIS A 705 -15.91 -28.54 -28.98
N ILE A 706 -14.72 -28.02 -28.66
CA ILE A 706 -14.24 -26.67 -28.97
C ILE A 706 -13.32 -26.75 -30.19
N GLU A 707 -13.57 -25.91 -31.20
CA GLU A 707 -12.66 -25.76 -32.34
C GLU A 707 -11.40 -24.95 -31.92
N GLY A 708 -10.20 -25.49 -32.15
CA GLY A 708 -8.94 -24.85 -31.77
C GLY A 708 -7.73 -25.26 -32.62
N LEU A 709 -6.57 -24.61 -32.36
CA LEU A 709 -5.30 -24.74 -33.10
C LEU A 709 -4.67 -26.16 -33.06
N SER A 710 -5.03 -27.01 -32.10
CA SER A 710 -4.50 -28.36 -31.86
C SER A 710 -5.48 -29.50 -32.23
N GLY A 711 -6.65 -29.19 -32.79
CA GLY A 711 -7.73 -30.15 -33.09
C GLY A 711 -9.01 -29.85 -32.30
N SER A 712 -10.03 -30.71 -32.45
CA SER A 712 -11.31 -30.58 -31.74
C SER A 712 -11.19 -31.03 -30.27
N LEU A 713 -10.90 -30.10 -29.35
CA LEU A 713 -10.77 -30.39 -27.93
C LEU A 713 -12.14 -30.68 -27.32
N LYS A 714 -12.28 -31.75 -26.53
CA LYS A 714 -13.56 -32.05 -25.84
C LYS A 714 -13.78 -31.04 -24.71
N VAL A 715 -14.96 -30.42 -24.67
CA VAL A 715 -15.39 -29.56 -23.56
C VAL A 715 -15.54 -30.45 -22.32
N ARG A 716 -14.82 -30.13 -21.24
CA ARG A 716 -14.89 -30.90 -19.99
C ARG A 716 -14.67 -30.01 -18.78
N SER A 717 -15.63 -29.99 -17.86
CA SER A 717 -15.53 -29.28 -16.59
C SER A 717 -15.10 -30.25 -15.50
N TRP A 718 -13.79 -30.25 -15.21
CA TRP A 718 -13.21 -31.04 -14.14
C TRP A 718 -13.78 -30.65 -12.77
N THR A 719 -14.03 -29.35 -12.56
CA THR A 719 -14.66 -28.87 -11.33
C THR A 719 -16.06 -29.46 -11.16
N GLY A 720 -16.90 -29.45 -12.21
CA GLY A 720 -18.25 -30.00 -12.15
C GLY A 720 -18.28 -31.50 -11.84
N GLU A 721 -17.36 -32.29 -12.38
CA GLU A 721 -17.27 -33.74 -12.10
C GLU A 721 -16.94 -34.03 -10.64
N LEU A 722 -16.01 -33.26 -10.07
CA LEU A 722 -15.58 -33.39 -8.67
C LEU A 722 -16.61 -32.85 -7.68
N LEU A 723 -17.38 -31.83 -8.07
CA LEU A 723 -18.38 -31.21 -7.22
C LEU A 723 -19.65 -32.05 -7.08
N LYS A 724 -19.96 -32.90 -8.07
CA LYS A 724 -21.12 -33.81 -8.08
C LYS A 724 -21.23 -34.68 -6.82
N PRO A 725 -20.22 -35.48 -6.42
CA PRO A 725 -20.30 -36.26 -5.20
C PRO A 725 -20.41 -35.38 -3.96
N VAL A 726 -19.72 -34.24 -3.92
CA VAL A 726 -19.72 -33.31 -2.78
C VAL A 726 -21.13 -32.75 -2.53
N LEU A 727 -21.81 -32.23 -3.56
CA LEU A 727 -23.17 -31.68 -3.41
C LEU A 727 -24.22 -32.74 -3.05
N LYS A 728 -23.96 -34.02 -3.36
CA LYS A 728 -24.85 -35.14 -3.05
C LYS A 728 -24.70 -35.64 -1.61
N HIS A 729 -23.47 -35.62 -1.07
CA HIS A 729 -23.15 -36.22 0.23
C HIS A 729 -23.22 -35.25 1.40
N HIS A 730 -22.96 -33.96 1.19
CA HIS A 730 -22.94 -32.95 2.24
C HIS A 730 -24.35 -32.44 2.60
N SER A 731 -24.54 -32.05 3.87
CA SER A 731 -25.81 -31.46 4.31
C SER A 731 -25.99 -30.01 3.84
N ARG A 732 -27.25 -29.59 3.69
CA ARG A 732 -27.65 -28.21 3.40
C ARG A 732 -28.05 -27.48 4.68
N GLY A 733 -27.58 -26.25 4.88
CA GLY A 733 -27.83 -25.46 6.08
C GLY A 733 -27.85 -23.94 5.83
N GLU A 734 -28.14 -23.18 6.88
CA GLU A 734 -28.00 -21.71 6.88
C GLU A 734 -26.54 -21.31 7.10
N LEU A 735 -26.11 -20.25 6.42
CA LEU A 735 -24.75 -19.72 6.55
C LEU A 735 -24.64 -18.86 7.80
N GLU A 736 -23.66 -19.15 8.64
CA GLU A 736 -23.30 -18.23 9.72
C GLU A 736 -22.62 -16.98 9.17
N VAL A 737 -22.93 -15.83 9.77
CA VAL A 737 -22.39 -14.53 9.36
C VAL A 737 -21.77 -13.85 10.58
N PHE A 738 -20.64 -13.17 10.38
CA PHE A 738 -20.00 -12.35 11.41
C PHE A 738 -20.48 -10.88 11.32
N ASP A 739 -21.09 -10.33 12.37
CA ASP A 739 -21.48 -8.90 12.38
C ASP A 739 -20.39 -8.02 13.01
N ALA A 740 -19.55 -7.42 12.16
CA ALA A 740 -18.52 -6.48 12.59
C ALA A 740 -19.09 -5.20 13.22
N ALA A 741 -20.29 -4.76 12.80
CA ALA A 741 -20.92 -3.56 13.32
C ALA A 741 -21.41 -3.76 14.76
N GLN A 742 -21.96 -4.94 15.08
CA GLN A 742 -22.34 -5.32 16.43
C GLN A 742 -21.14 -5.28 17.40
N VAL A 743 -19.99 -5.80 16.96
CA VAL A 743 -18.77 -5.81 17.79
C VAL A 743 -18.20 -4.40 18.01
N ALA A 744 -18.41 -3.50 17.04
CA ALA A 744 -18.02 -2.10 17.15
C ALA A 744 -18.95 -1.24 18.02
N GLN A 745 -20.13 -1.73 18.39
CA GLN A 745 -21.04 -1.00 19.27
C GLN A 745 -20.49 -0.86 20.69
N LYS A 746 -20.73 0.31 21.27
CA LYS A 746 -20.39 0.60 22.67
C LYS A 746 -21.25 -0.26 23.58
N GLN A 747 -20.60 -0.95 24.51
CA GLN A 747 -21.24 -1.73 25.57
C GLN A 747 -21.36 -0.90 26.85
N GLU A 748 -22.26 -1.30 27.75
CA GLU A 748 -22.40 -0.69 29.07
C GLU A 748 -21.11 -0.94 29.88
N GLY A 749 -20.45 0.13 30.33
CA GLY A 749 -19.14 0.08 30.98
C GLY A 749 -17.93 0.42 30.07
N ASP A 750 -18.14 0.66 28.77
CA ASP A 750 -17.07 1.08 27.86
C ASP A 750 -16.54 2.47 28.22
N VAL A 751 -15.21 2.59 28.26
CA VAL A 751 -14.50 3.84 28.58
C VAL A 751 -14.14 4.55 27.28
N GLU A 752 -14.53 5.82 27.17
CA GLU A 752 -14.08 6.63 26.03
C GLU A 752 -12.59 6.94 26.13
N LEU A 753 -11.86 6.67 25.04
CA LEU A 753 -10.42 6.99 24.92
C LEU A 753 -10.10 8.48 25.17
N SER A 754 -11.09 9.37 25.08
CA SER A 754 -11.00 10.80 25.39
C SER A 754 -11.08 11.11 26.89
N ARG A 755 -11.75 10.25 27.67
CA ARG A 755 -11.94 10.39 29.13
C ARG A 755 -10.76 9.82 29.93
N ILE A 756 -10.05 8.83 29.37
CA ILE A 756 -8.85 8.24 30.00
C ILE A 756 -7.80 9.33 30.25
N GLY A 757 -7.51 9.55 31.54
CA GLY A 757 -6.55 10.53 32.04
C GLY A 757 -7.09 11.96 32.18
N ARG A 758 -8.39 12.23 32.04
CA ARG A 758 -8.96 13.58 32.31
C ARG A 758 -9.05 13.91 33.79
N ASP A 759 -9.25 12.91 34.64
CA ASP A 759 -9.49 13.10 36.09
C ASP A 759 -8.20 13.29 36.90
N VAL A 760 -7.04 13.23 36.24
CA VAL A 760 -5.73 13.49 36.85
C VAL A 760 -5.17 14.74 36.20
N ASP A 761 -5.35 15.88 36.87
CA ASP A 761 -4.61 17.09 36.54
C ASP A 761 -3.11 16.79 36.61
N ALA A 762 -2.36 17.34 35.67
CA ALA A 762 -0.91 17.13 35.67
C ALA A 762 -0.32 17.64 37.00
N PRO A 763 0.75 17.02 37.54
CA PRO A 763 1.28 17.41 38.85
C PRO A 763 1.59 18.91 38.96
N TRP A 764 2.10 19.51 37.87
CA TRP A 764 2.40 20.93 37.80
C TRP A 764 1.19 21.87 37.78
N LYS A 765 -0.01 21.35 37.47
CA LYS A 765 -1.27 22.11 37.55
C LYS A 765 -1.93 21.98 38.92
N THR A 766 -1.61 20.92 39.67
CA THR A 766 -2.17 20.66 41.00
C THR A 766 -1.34 21.39 42.06
N ASP A 767 -0.03 21.19 42.05
CA ASP A 767 0.95 21.92 42.88
C ASP A 767 2.22 22.17 42.05
N GLY A 768 2.13 23.18 41.18
CA GLY A 768 3.23 23.58 40.29
C GLY A 768 4.51 23.93 41.04
N ARG A 769 4.39 24.55 42.22
CA ARG A 769 5.55 24.93 43.01
C ARG A 769 6.29 23.69 43.50
N LYS A 770 5.59 22.75 44.14
CA LYS A 770 6.17 21.50 44.63
C LYS A 770 6.71 20.62 43.50
N TRP A 771 6.02 20.59 42.35
CA TRP A 771 6.50 19.94 41.14
C TRP A 771 7.88 20.44 40.77
N HIS A 772 8.02 21.74 40.50
CA HIS A 772 9.28 22.30 40.00
C HIS A 772 10.42 22.26 41.02
N THR A 773 10.15 22.25 42.33
CA THR A 773 11.20 22.28 43.36
C THR A 773 11.58 20.90 43.89
N SER A 774 10.69 19.91 43.88
CA SER A 774 10.95 18.63 44.57
C SER A 774 10.50 17.39 43.80
N ASP A 775 9.31 17.42 43.20
CA ASP A 775 8.72 16.21 42.59
C ASP A 775 9.12 16.02 41.11
N ARG A 776 9.86 16.98 40.53
CA ARG A 776 10.20 16.97 39.10
C ARG A 776 11.28 15.95 38.74
N VAL A 777 11.04 15.28 37.61
CA VAL A 777 11.97 14.38 36.95
C VAL A 777 12.65 15.09 35.77
N ALA A 778 13.96 14.86 35.61
CA ALA A 778 14.76 15.40 34.52
C ALA A 778 14.36 14.77 33.16
N ARG A 779 14.79 15.39 32.05
CA ARG A 779 14.48 14.94 30.68
C ARG A 779 14.90 13.50 30.36
N ASN A 780 15.89 12.99 31.08
CA ASN A 780 16.41 11.62 30.98
C ASN A 780 15.73 10.63 31.95
N GLY A 781 14.63 11.03 32.60
CA GLY A 781 13.89 10.18 33.52
C GLY A 781 14.50 10.01 34.92
N LYS A 782 15.65 10.66 35.23
CA LYS A 782 16.27 10.64 36.56
C LYS A 782 15.77 11.78 37.44
N ALA A 783 15.93 11.66 38.75
CA ALA A 783 15.60 12.74 39.69
C ALA A 783 16.48 13.97 39.44
N CYS A 784 15.89 15.17 39.49
CA CYS A 784 16.67 16.40 39.51
C CYS A 784 17.51 16.46 40.80
N ARG A 785 18.80 16.74 40.65
CA ARG A 785 19.79 16.74 41.74
C ARG A 785 20.20 18.13 42.21
N TRP A 786 19.90 19.18 41.44
CA TRP A 786 20.08 20.56 41.89
C TRP A 786 19.09 20.89 43.02
N GLU A 787 19.46 21.84 43.88
CA GLU A 787 18.72 22.19 45.09
C GLU A 787 17.43 22.97 44.75
N GLY A 788 16.28 22.31 44.94
CA GLY A 788 14.95 22.87 44.72
C GLY A 788 14.70 24.22 45.38
N ASP A 789 15.27 24.40 46.58
CA ASP A 789 15.15 25.61 47.38
C ASP A 789 15.78 26.84 46.70
N ALA A 790 16.73 26.64 45.77
CA ALA A 790 17.30 27.72 44.97
C ALA A 790 16.24 28.37 44.07
N LEU A 791 15.43 27.55 43.37
CA LEU A 791 14.32 28.05 42.54
C LEU A 791 13.23 28.69 43.39
N ALA A 792 12.89 28.07 44.52
CA ALA A 792 11.91 28.60 45.45
C ALA A 792 12.32 29.99 45.99
N TYR A 793 13.58 30.13 46.39
CA TYR A 793 14.14 31.38 46.91
C TYR A 793 14.09 32.51 45.87
N VAL A 794 14.54 32.26 44.65
CA VAL A 794 14.50 33.28 43.57
C VAL A 794 13.06 33.65 43.23
N ALA A 795 12.15 32.68 43.15
CA ALA A 795 10.74 32.93 42.87
C ALA A 795 10.08 33.78 43.98
N ASP A 796 10.40 33.53 45.25
CA ASP A 796 9.91 34.30 46.40
C ASP A 796 10.52 35.71 46.45
N LEU A 797 11.77 35.90 46.05
CA LEU A 797 12.38 37.23 45.91
C LEU A 797 11.66 38.04 44.82
N LEU A 798 11.43 37.44 43.65
CA LEU A 798 10.75 38.12 42.53
C LEU A 798 9.32 38.56 42.88
N LYS A 799 8.64 37.84 43.77
CA LYS A 799 7.30 38.18 44.26
C LYS A 799 7.26 39.48 45.07
N LYS A 800 8.37 39.89 45.69
CA LYS A 800 8.45 41.11 46.50
C LYS A 800 8.50 42.40 45.67
N TYR A 801 8.84 42.32 44.39
CA TYR A 801 8.96 43.49 43.52
C TYR A 801 7.60 43.93 42.97
N ASP A 802 7.19 45.16 43.29
CA ASP A 802 5.95 45.70 42.74
C ASP A 802 6.11 45.97 41.24
N GLY A 803 5.14 45.52 40.45
CA GLY A 803 5.17 45.56 38.98
C GLY A 803 5.37 44.21 38.27
N LEU A 804 5.85 43.18 38.96
CA LEU A 804 5.88 41.79 38.46
C LEU A 804 4.65 41.00 38.90
N LYS A 805 4.23 40.01 38.10
CA LYS A 805 3.19 39.04 38.47
C LYS A 805 3.78 37.94 39.34
N ASP A 806 2.91 37.23 40.04
CA ASP A 806 3.30 35.99 40.71
C ASP A 806 3.91 35.00 39.72
N PRO A 807 4.94 34.23 40.12
CA PRO A 807 5.53 33.19 39.29
C PRO A 807 4.49 32.20 38.79
N ASN A 808 4.46 31.99 37.48
CA ASN A 808 3.59 31.03 36.82
C ASN A 808 4.27 29.65 36.81
N TRP A 809 3.72 28.74 37.59
CA TRP A 809 4.16 27.34 37.70
C TRP A 809 3.35 26.38 36.81
N ASN A 810 2.40 26.89 36.02
CA ASN A 810 1.46 26.08 35.22
C ASN A 810 2.04 25.62 33.87
N ASP A 811 3.32 25.25 33.83
CA ASP A 811 3.97 24.64 32.68
C ASP A 811 4.79 23.43 33.14
N GLN A 812 4.94 22.42 32.30
CA GLN A 812 5.66 21.21 32.70
C GLN A 812 7.15 21.48 32.96
N ALA A 813 7.72 22.42 32.21
CA ALA A 813 9.16 22.56 32.08
C ALA A 813 9.73 23.92 32.49
N THR A 814 8.90 24.95 32.55
CA THR A 814 9.36 26.33 32.69
C THR A 814 8.59 27.04 33.79
N VAL A 815 9.29 27.72 34.68
CA VAL A 815 8.67 28.70 35.59
C VAL A 815 8.84 30.08 34.99
N GLU A 816 7.74 30.78 34.75
CA GLU A 816 7.74 32.09 34.07
C GLU A 816 7.24 33.21 34.98
N VAL A 817 7.97 34.34 35.02
CA VAL A 817 7.50 35.59 35.63
C VAL A 817 7.39 36.67 34.56
N THR A 818 6.28 37.42 34.58
CA THR A 818 5.98 38.49 33.61
C THR A 818 5.58 39.78 34.34
N ALA A 819 5.59 40.93 33.66
CA ALA A 819 5.07 42.17 34.24
C ALA A 819 3.54 42.15 34.43
N LYS A 820 3.02 42.90 35.41
CA LYS A 820 1.57 43.08 35.67
C LYS A 820 0.84 43.69 34.47
N LYS A 821 1.40 44.75 33.85
CA LYS A 821 0.88 45.40 32.64
C LYS A 821 1.36 44.65 31.39
N LYS A 822 0.50 43.84 30.78
CA LYS A 822 0.85 42.96 29.64
C LYS A 822 0.76 43.73 28.31
N GLN A 823 1.77 44.53 27.97
CA GLN A 823 1.87 45.21 26.67
C GLN A 823 3.11 44.76 25.88
N GLY A 824 3.04 43.60 25.23
CA GLY A 824 3.96 43.19 24.15
C GLY A 824 5.45 42.96 24.49
N THR A 825 5.89 43.19 25.73
CA THR A 825 7.31 43.16 26.15
C THR A 825 7.86 41.78 26.52
N GLY A 826 7.01 40.76 26.67
CA GLY A 826 7.40 39.35 26.92
C GLY A 826 7.62 39.02 28.40
N TRP A 827 8.31 37.90 28.69
CA TRP A 827 8.67 37.46 30.04
C TRP A 827 9.89 38.19 30.60
N PHE A 828 10.00 38.27 31.93
CA PHE A 828 11.18 38.78 32.63
C PHE A 828 12.10 37.64 33.06
N PHE A 829 11.53 36.61 33.69
CA PHE A 829 12.28 35.47 34.22
C PHE A 829 11.74 34.15 33.68
N HIS A 830 12.65 33.27 33.25
CA HIS A 830 12.39 31.89 32.86
C HIS A 830 13.35 30.96 33.60
N ALA A 831 12.83 29.98 34.33
CA ALA A 831 13.65 28.90 34.89
C ALA A 831 13.31 27.56 34.23
N LEU A 832 14.32 26.92 33.64
CA LEU A 832 14.24 25.58 33.07
C LEU A 832 14.67 24.55 34.14
N SER A 833 13.72 24.03 34.90
CA SER A 833 13.99 23.04 35.97
C SER A 833 14.15 21.59 35.46
N GLY A 834 14.40 21.38 34.16
CA GLY A 834 14.30 20.07 33.50
C GLY A 834 15.59 19.29 33.32
N ASP A 835 16.70 19.91 33.64
CA ASP A 835 18.02 19.31 33.52
C ASP A 835 18.39 18.65 34.85
N GLU A 836 19.15 17.54 34.81
CA GLU A 836 19.41 16.69 35.99
C GLU A 836 20.24 17.43 37.05
N TRP A 837 21.29 18.14 36.64
CA TRP A 837 22.30 18.64 37.57
C TRP A 837 22.32 20.15 37.74
N LEU A 838 21.76 20.93 36.81
CA LEU A 838 21.83 22.39 36.87
C LEU A 838 20.45 22.98 36.60
N LEU A 839 20.05 23.94 37.43
CA LEU A 839 18.92 24.80 37.18
C LEU A 839 19.37 25.98 36.33
N ARG A 840 18.84 26.05 35.10
CA ARG A 840 19.13 27.17 34.20
C ARG A 840 18.07 28.25 34.32
N MET A 841 18.50 29.44 34.69
CA MET A 841 17.65 30.63 34.84
C MET A 841 18.02 31.69 33.82
N TYR A 842 17.02 32.33 33.24
CA TYR A 842 17.16 33.41 32.27
C TYR A 842 16.46 34.66 32.80
N PHE A 843 17.17 35.78 32.77
CA PHE A 843 16.64 37.10 33.07
C PHE A 843 16.72 37.97 31.83
N ARG A 844 15.58 38.47 31.38
CA ARG A 844 15.47 39.32 30.21
C ARG A 844 15.57 40.78 30.62
N VAL A 845 16.61 41.47 30.14
CA VAL A 845 16.87 42.89 30.43
C VAL A 845 17.21 43.65 29.15
N PRO A 846 17.07 44.99 29.11
CA PRO A 846 17.47 45.78 27.94
C PRO A 846 18.95 45.53 27.56
N LYS A 847 19.28 45.62 26.27
CA LYS A 847 20.68 45.52 25.83
C LYS A 847 21.54 46.61 26.45
N GLY A 848 22.74 46.24 26.89
CA GLY A 848 23.70 47.15 27.51
C GLY A 848 23.39 47.49 28.97
N THR A 849 22.44 46.80 29.62
CA THR A 849 22.20 46.96 31.06
C THR A 849 23.34 46.37 31.89
N PHE A 850 23.94 45.28 31.43
CA PHE A 850 25.06 44.60 32.08
C PHE A 850 26.12 44.21 31.07
N GLU A 851 27.38 44.26 31.52
CA GLU A 851 28.55 43.69 30.85
C GLU A 851 28.92 42.36 31.53
N GLU A 852 29.30 41.36 30.74
CA GLU A 852 29.50 39.99 31.22
C GLU A 852 30.68 39.88 32.18
N ALA A 853 31.81 40.52 31.86
CA ALA A 853 33.01 40.52 32.70
C ALA A 853 32.73 41.14 34.09
N ASP A 854 31.95 42.22 34.16
CA ASP A 854 31.58 42.89 35.40
C ASP A 854 30.68 42.01 36.28
N LEU A 855 29.69 41.34 35.67
CA LEU A 855 28.82 40.43 36.41
C LEU A 855 29.57 39.19 36.91
N GLN A 856 30.46 38.63 36.10
CA GLN A 856 31.31 37.50 36.52
C GLN A 856 32.27 37.90 37.65
N ALA A 857 32.80 39.13 37.64
CA ALA A 857 33.64 39.63 38.73
C ALA A 857 32.85 39.90 40.03
N ARG A 858 31.61 40.41 39.93
CA ARG A 858 30.72 40.66 41.08
C ARG A 858 30.16 39.36 41.68
N MET A 859 29.93 38.35 40.84
CA MET A 859 29.31 37.08 41.20
C MET A 859 30.04 35.91 40.53
N PRO A 860 31.26 35.57 40.99
CA PRO A 860 32.01 34.47 40.40
C PRO A 860 31.34 33.14 40.73
N LEU A 861 30.88 32.44 39.69
CA LEU A 861 30.41 31.05 39.79
C LEU A 861 31.54 30.12 39.35
N THR A 862 32.01 29.27 40.27
CA THR A 862 33.03 28.25 39.99
C THR A 862 32.57 27.35 38.84
N SER A 863 33.46 27.10 37.89
CA SER A 863 33.18 26.23 36.75
C SER A 863 32.83 24.82 37.22
N VAL A 864 32.04 24.09 36.42
CA VAL A 864 31.55 22.75 36.85
C VAL A 864 32.72 21.77 37.01
N ASP A 865 33.78 21.92 36.20
CA ASP A 865 35.00 21.10 36.27
C ASP A 865 35.83 21.30 37.53
N GLU A 866 35.67 22.44 38.22
CA GLU A 866 36.40 22.76 39.46
C GLU A 866 35.59 22.39 40.71
N LEU A 867 34.41 21.78 40.54
CA LEU A 867 33.54 21.36 41.63
C LEU A 867 33.60 19.84 41.79
N ASP A 868 34.43 19.37 42.73
CA ASP A 868 34.59 17.94 43.05
C ASP A 868 33.27 17.25 43.48
N GLU A 869 32.28 18.03 43.90
CA GLU A 869 30.95 17.58 44.36
C GLU A 869 29.99 17.22 43.19
N LEU A 870 30.29 17.62 41.95
CA LEU A 870 29.42 17.41 40.78
C LEU A 870 30.02 16.40 39.80
N HIS A 871 29.26 15.36 39.46
CA HIS A 871 29.68 14.32 38.52
C HIS A 871 29.42 14.73 37.05
N VAL A 872 29.66 16.00 36.71
CA VAL A 872 29.40 16.58 35.39
C VAL A 872 30.61 17.40 34.98
N TYR A 873 31.07 17.24 33.74
CA TYR A 873 32.22 17.97 33.22
C TYR A 873 31.78 19.11 32.28
N GLY A 874 32.37 20.29 32.44
CA GLY A 874 32.19 21.45 31.58
C GLY A 874 32.97 22.69 32.04
N ARG A 875 33.81 23.23 31.15
CA ARG A 875 34.54 24.50 31.33
C ARG A 875 33.75 25.75 30.94
N ALA A 876 32.47 25.61 30.63
CA ALA A 876 31.66 26.74 30.21
C ALA A 876 31.32 27.62 31.41
N ASP A 877 31.36 28.94 31.21
CA ASP A 877 30.94 29.89 32.24
C ASP A 877 29.46 29.67 32.60
N ARG A 878 29.22 29.60 33.91
CA ARG A 878 27.89 29.37 34.48
C ARG A 878 27.07 30.66 34.59
N LEU A 879 27.70 31.81 34.43
CA LEU A 879 27.07 33.11 34.23
C LEU A 879 27.47 33.64 32.86
N ARG A 880 26.48 33.89 32.00
CA ARG A 880 26.72 34.38 30.63
C ARG A 880 25.64 35.34 30.15
N ILE A 881 25.97 36.23 29.21
CA ILE A 881 25.01 37.15 28.60
C ILE A 881 24.78 36.81 27.13
N ASN A 882 23.56 36.41 26.80
CA ASN A 882 23.14 36.13 25.43
C ASN A 882 22.43 37.34 24.81
N ASN A 883 23.02 37.91 23.76
CA ASN A 883 22.40 38.99 23.01
C ASN A 883 21.38 38.45 22.00
N SER A 884 20.09 38.47 22.36
CA SER A 884 19.00 38.08 21.46
C SER A 884 18.90 39.01 20.23
N LYS A 885 18.28 38.56 19.14
CA LYS A 885 18.06 39.37 17.91
C LYS A 885 17.11 40.56 18.10
N GLY A 886 16.67 40.88 19.33
CA GLY A 886 15.77 41.98 19.68
C GLY A 886 16.42 43.07 20.54
N ALA A 887 15.58 43.87 21.21
CA ALA A 887 15.99 44.98 22.06
C ALA A 887 16.39 44.55 23.49
N PHE A 888 16.44 43.25 23.75
CA PHE A 888 16.76 42.65 25.05
C PHE A 888 18.00 41.76 24.95
N GLN A 889 18.74 41.67 26.05
CA GLN A 889 19.74 40.65 26.33
C GLN A 889 19.21 39.70 27.40
N GLU A 890 19.69 38.47 27.38
CA GLU A 890 19.32 37.41 28.32
C GLU A 890 20.53 37.10 29.20
N VAL A 891 20.44 37.44 30.48
CA VAL A 891 21.44 37.06 31.47
C VAL A 891 21.08 35.66 31.96
N VAL A 892 22.01 34.71 31.79
CA VAL A 892 21.79 33.29 32.05
C VAL A 892 22.63 32.86 33.24
N PHE A 893 21.99 32.20 34.21
CA PHE A 893 22.63 31.59 35.37
C PHE A 893 22.38 30.08 35.34
N ASP A 894 23.45 29.29 35.40
CA ASP A 894 23.41 27.83 35.55
C ASP A 894 23.80 27.47 37.00
N ILE A 895 22.82 27.31 37.89
CA ILE A 895 23.04 27.11 39.34
C ILE A 895 22.74 25.68 39.79
N HIS A 896 23.37 25.24 40.87
CA HIS A 896 23.10 23.97 41.52
C HIS A 896 22.56 24.17 42.94
N TRP A 897 23.17 25.07 43.72
CA TRP A 897 22.82 25.27 45.14
C TRP A 897 22.16 26.62 45.39
N LYS A 898 21.39 26.70 46.47
CA LYS A 898 20.81 27.97 46.94
C LYS A 898 21.88 29.00 47.32
N ARG A 899 23.00 28.56 47.91
CA ARG A 899 24.13 29.44 48.32
C ARG A 899 24.70 30.30 47.17
N GLU A 900 24.53 29.87 45.92
CA GLU A 900 25.03 30.58 44.74
C GLU A 900 24.16 31.81 44.39
N VAL A 901 22.91 31.83 44.84
CA VAL A 901 21.95 32.94 44.61
C VAL A 901 21.53 33.66 45.88
N ASP A 902 21.76 33.06 47.05
CA ASP A 902 21.53 33.69 48.36
C ASP A 902 22.73 34.56 48.75
N THR A 903 23.02 35.56 47.91
CA THR A 903 24.12 36.52 48.11
C THR A 903 23.63 37.97 47.96
N PRO A 904 24.23 38.94 48.68
CA PRO A 904 23.90 40.35 48.50
C PRO A 904 24.13 40.85 47.06
N ALA A 905 25.14 40.32 46.38
CA ALA A 905 25.47 40.66 45.01
C ALA A 905 24.36 40.23 44.02
N PHE A 906 23.76 39.05 44.24
CA PHE A 906 22.65 38.57 43.41
C PHE A 906 21.36 39.36 43.64
N GLN A 907 21.06 39.76 44.88
CA GLN A 907 19.93 40.66 45.16
C GLN A 907 20.11 42.02 44.49
N GLN A 908 21.30 42.60 44.55
CA GLN A 908 21.59 43.86 43.85
C GLN A 908 21.44 43.72 42.33
N PHE A 909 21.87 42.60 41.75
CA PHE A 909 21.62 42.28 40.34
C PHE A 909 20.12 42.24 40.03
N LEU A 910 19.31 41.59 40.87
CA LEU A 910 17.86 41.54 40.68
C LEU A 910 17.23 42.94 40.74
N ASP A 911 17.63 43.80 41.68
CA ASP A 911 17.16 45.18 41.78
C ASP A 911 17.43 45.96 40.48
N GLU A 912 18.68 45.90 40.00
CA GLU A 912 19.12 46.54 38.75
C GLU A 912 18.36 45.97 37.52
N ALA A 913 18.19 44.65 37.46
CA ALA A 913 17.54 43.94 36.36
C ALA A 913 16.02 44.23 36.30
N VAL A 914 15.34 44.18 37.44
CA VAL A 914 13.90 44.46 37.54
C VAL A 914 13.63 45.94 37.22
N ALA A 915 14.41 46.87 37.76
CA ALA A 915 14.27 48.30 37.46
C ALA A 915 14.48 48.59 35.96
N ALA A 916 15.50 48.00 35.34
CA ALA A 916 15.77 48.17 33.91
C ALA A 916 14.66 47.56 33.04
N TYR A 917 14.14 46.39 33.41
CA TYR A 917 13.04 45.73 32.70
C TYR A 917 11.74 46.51 32.85
N LEU A 918 11.32 46.86 34.07
CA LEU A 918 10.09 47.62 34.34
C LEU A 918 10.16 49.02 33.74
N GLY A 919 11.28 49.72 33.82
CA GLY A 919 11.46 51.02 33.17
C GLY A 919 11.32 50.94 31.65
N LYS A 920 11.65 49.80 31.03
CA LYS A 920 11.39 49.56 29.61
C LYS A 920 9.94 49.17 29.33
N VAL A 921 9.28 48.42 30.23
CA VAL A 921 7.84 48.14 30.16
C VAL A 921 7.03 49.44 30.29
N GLU A 922 7.44 50.36 31.14
CA GLU A 922 6.81 51.67 31.31
C GLU A 922 7.05 52.59 30.11
N LYS A 923 8.27 52.65 29.57
CA LYS A 923 8.56 53.37 28.32
C LYS A 923 7.82 52.77 27.11
N ALA A 924 7.65 51.44 27.08
CA ALA A 924 6.80 50.77 26.10
C ALA A 924 5.31 51.08 26.31
N SER A 925 4.87 51.40 27.53
CA SER A 925 3.50 51.84 27.81
C SER A 925 3.24 53.32 27.53
N GLY A 926 4.31 54.15 27.44
CA GLY A 926 4.24 55.58 27.14
C GLY A 926 4.47 55.94 25.67
N THR A 927 4.70 54.97 24.78
CA THR A 927 4.82 55.23 23.35
C THR A 927 4.23 54.09 22.56
N ALA A 928 3.15 54.43 21.86
CA ALA A 928 2.39 53.60 20.95
C ALA A 928 1.56 52.52 21.66
N GLU A 929 0.23 52.61 21.51
CA GLU A 929 -0.51 51.41 21.12
C GLU A 929 0.42 50.62 20.19
N VAL A 930 0.64 49.34 20.43
CA VAL A 930 1.31 48.50 19.44
C VAL A 930 0.32 48.39 18.26
N GLU A 931 0.15 49.49 17.53
CA GLU A 931 -0.36 49.54 16.19
C GLU A 931 0.58 48.65 15.43
N MET A 932 0.08 47.48 15.12
CA MET A 932 0.88 46.46 14.51
C MET A 932 1.41 47.04 13.19
N PRO A 933 2.69 46.83 12.82
CA PRO A 933 3.32 47.55 11.71
C PRO A 933 2.53 47.53 10.40
N TRP A 934 1.72 46.50 10.21
CA TRP A 934 0.80 46.34 9.08
C TRP A 934 -0.45 47.21 9.16
N THR A 935 -0.98 47.52 10.36
CA THR A 935 -2.10 48.46 10.54
C THR A 935 -1.70 49.89 10.12
N LYS A 936 -0.45 50.29 10.40
CA LYS A 936 0.06 51.63 10.02
C LYS A 936 0.57 51.70 8.58
N LEU A 937 1.24 50.66 8.09
CA LEU A 937 1.79 50.63 6.72
C LEU A 937 0.75 50.18 5.68
N GLY A 938 -0.33 49.52 6.10
CA GLY A 938 -1.38 48.98 5.25
C GLY A 938 -0.81 48.22 4.06
N ARG A 939 -1.22 48.63 2.85
CA ARG A 939 -0.71 48.11 1.56
C ARG A 939 0.82 48.04 1.47
N LYS A 940 1.57 49.01 2.04
CA LYS A 940 3.05 49.00 2.03
C LYS A 940 3.66 47.87 2.86
N TRP A 941 2.96 47.36 3.87
CA TRP A 941 3.42 46.19 4.62
C TRP A 941 3.42 44.93 3.77
N HIS A 942 2.35 44.69 3.02
CA HIS A 942 2.19 43.46 2.24
C HIS A 942 3.20 43.36 1.09
N VAL A 943 3.55 44.50 0.49
CA VAL A 943 4.59 44.64 -0.54
C VAL A 943 6.01 44.53 0.05
N SER A 944 6.18 44.80 1.35
CA SER A 944 7.48 44.75 2.02
C SER A 944 8.06 43.34 2.14
N ARG A 945 9.39 43.21 2.08
CA ARG A 945 10.12 41.97 2.43
C ARG A 945 10.07 41.66 3.94
N LYS A 946 9.66 42.60 4.78
CA LYS A 946 9.47 42.37 6.22
C LYS A 946 8.16 41.61 6.46
N GLY A 947 8.16 40.68 7.42
CA GLY A 947 6.97 39.91 7.82
C GLY A 947 6.87 38.46 7.29
N PHE A 948 7.84 37.97 6.52
CA PHE A 948 7.89 36.55 6.13
C PHE A 948 8.40 35.66 7.28
N PRO A 949 7.92 34.41 7.42
CA PRO A 949 8.31 33.51 8.53
C PRO A 949 9.78 33.05 8.54
N SER A 950 10.55 33.28 7.47
CA SER A 950 11.93 32.80 7.29
C SER A 950 12.76 33.78 6.46
N THR A 951 14.08 33.80 6.66
CA THR A 951 15.04 34.63 5.92
C THR A 951 15.41 34.08 4.53
N LYS A 952 14.87 32.93 4.13
CA LYS A 952 15.12 32.30 2.83
C LYS A 952 14.43 33.07 1.67
N ARG A 953 14.96 32.94 0.44
CA ARG A 953 14.47 33.64 -0.78
C ARG A 953 12.96 33.41 -1.03
N VAL A 954 12.23 34.48 -1.35
CA VAL A 954 10.80 34.48 -1.74
C VAL A 954 10.70 34.51 -3.27
N LYS A 955 9.80 33.71 -3.85
CA LYS A 955 9.74 33.45 -5.30
C LYS A 955 9.00 34.51 -6.13
N TRP A 956 8.16 35.34 -5.51
CA TRP A 956 7.38 36.39 -6.17
C TRP A 956 7.89 37.80 -5.83
N THR A 957 7.43 38.80 -6.59
CA THR A 957 7.88 40.21 -6.49
C THR A 957 6.76 41.15 -6.04
N ALA A 958 7.14 42.24 -5.37
CA ALA A 958 6.26 43.37 -5.01
C ALA A 958 5.31 43.79 -6.15
N THR A 959 5.87 43.93 -7.35
CA THR A 959 5.14 44.29 -8.57
C THR A 959 4.06 43.28 -8.97
N THR A 960 4.24 42.00 -8.66
CA THR A 960 3.22 40.96 -8.95
C THR A 960 1.99 41.16 -8.06
N LEU A 961 2.19 41.52 -6.79
CA LEU A 961 1.09 41.81 -5.85
C LEU A 961 0.38 43.11 -6.22
N GLU A 962 1.13 44.16 -6.57
CA GLU A 962 0.54 45.44 -7.00
C GLU A 962 -0.36 45.26 -8.22
N MET A 963 0.13 44.57 -9.25
CA MET A 963 -0.66 44.25 -10.44
C MET A 963 -1.93 43.46 -10.15
N LEU A 964 -1.87 42.52 -9.20
CA LEU A 964 -3.03 41.73 -8.81
C LEU A 964 -4.06 42.59 -8.07
N CYS A 965 -3.60 43.48 -7.19
CA CYS A 965 -4.49 44.41 -6.49
C CYS A 965 -5.16 45.35 -7.47
N ASP A 966 -4.43 45.89 -8.45
CA ASP A 966 -5.01 46.78 -9.46
C ASP A 966 -6.05 46.03 -10.34
N LEU A 967 -5.80 44.77 -10.66
CA LEU A 967 -6.77 43.91 -11.37
C LEU A 967 -8.04 43.67 -10.53
N LEU A 968 -7.89 43.39 -9.24
CA LEU A 968 -9.00 43.17 -8.32
C LEU A 968 -9.79 44.46 -8.06
N GLU A 969 -9.13 45.61 -7.86
CA GLU A 969 -9.77 46.93 -7.72
C GLU A 969 -10.55 47.30 -8.99
N ALA A 970 -10.04 46.95 -10.18
CA ALA A 970 -10.73 47.18 -11.44
C ALA A 970 -11.91 46.22 -11.70
N THR A 971 -11.91 45.04 -11.07
CA THR A 971 -12.95 44.01 -11.29
C THR A 971 -14.05 44.10 -10.23
N PHE A 972 -13.69 44.44 -8.98
CA PHE A 972 -14.57 44.50 -7.82
C PHE A 972 -14.68 45.95 -7.33
N THR A 973 -15.33 46.80 -8.11
CA THR A 973 -15.42 48.25 -7.85
C THR A 973 -16.12 48.59 -6.53
N ASP A 974 -16.98 47.70 -6.05
CA ASP A 974 -17.76 47.88 -4.82
C ASP A 974 -17.08 47.24 -3.60
N PHE A 975 -15.87 46.67 -3.71
CA PHE A 975 -15.19 45.99 -2.60
C PHE A 975 -14.13 46.87 -1.96
N SER A 976 -14.06 46.84 -0.63
CA SER A 976 -13.02 47.52 0.15
C SER A 976 -11.92 46.54 0.55
N PHE A 977 -10.66 46.96 0.47
CA PHE A 977 -9.51 46.18 0.93
C PHE A 977 -9.20 46.49 2.39
N ASP A 978 -9.31 45.48 3.25
CA ASP A 978 -8.83 45.52 4.62
C ASP A 978 -7.37 45.04 4.71
N TRP A 979 -6.47 46.01 4.91
CA TRP A 979 -5.04 45.82 5.05
C TRP A 979 -4.58 45.66 6.51
N THR A 980 -5.51 45.53 7.47
CA THR A 980 -5.18 45.41 8.90
C THR A 980 -4.69 44.02 9.30
N GLY A 981 -4.69 43.05 8.37
CA GLY A 981 -4.17 41.71 8.59
C GLY A 981 -2.65 41.60 8.44
N LYS A 982 -2.00 40.77 9.27
CA LYS A 982 -0.52 40.59 9.23
C LYS A 982 -0.01 39.95 7.95
N SER A 983 -0.76 38.99 7.41
CA SER A 983 -0.37 38.15 6.27
C SER A 983 -1.49 37.91 5.27
N ILE A 984 -2.69 38.36 5.62
CA ILE A 984 -3.91 38.18 4.85
C ILE A 984 -4.49 39.58 4.63
N VAL A 985 -4.88 39.86 3.40
CA VAL A 985 -5.67 41.04 3.03
C VAL A 985 -7.07 40.53 2.73
N LYS A 986 -8.09 41.12 3.33
CA LYS A 986 -9.47 40.75 3.05
C LYS A 986 -10.07 41.74 2.06
N LEU A 987 -10.83 41.26 1.10
CA LEU A 987 -11.72 42.09 0.29
C LEU A 987 -13.16 41.76 0.68
N SER A 988 -13.95 42.80 0.97
CA SER A 988 -15.36 42.66 1.32
C SER A 988 -16.20 43.81 0.75
N PRO A 989 -17.45 43.56 0.33
CA PRO A 989 -18.38 44.62 -0.06
C PRO A 989 -18.87 45.39 1.19
N PRO A 990 -19.32 46.64 1.05
CA PRO A 990 -19.60 47.58 2.16
C PRO A 990 -20.68 47.12 3.16
N ASP A 991 -21.56 46.17 2.80
CA ASP A 991 -22.71 45.75 3.61
C ASP A 991 -22.76 44.23 3.94
N SER A 992 -21.63 43.51 3.90
CA SER A 992 -21.63 42.06 4.22
C SER A 992 -20.36 41.56 4.91
N ASP A 993 -20.53 41.09 6.14
CA ASP A 993 -19.49 40.38 6.91
C ASP A 993 -19.30 38.91 6.44
N THR A 994 -20.10 38.47 5.46
CA THR A 994 -20.21 37.05 5.04
C THR A 994 -19.48 36.72 3.74
N HIS A 995 -19.18 37.71 2.89
CA HIS A 995 -18.48 37.53 1.61
C HIS A 995 -17.09 38.16 1.70
N THR A 996 -16.18 37.51 2.40
CA THR A 996 -14.77 37.94 2.49
C THR A 996 -13.90 37.07 1.60
N TRP A 997 -13.21 37.72 0.68
CA TRP A 997 -12.19 37.09 -0.16
C TRP A 997 -10.83 37.35 0.46
N GLU A 998 -9.91 36.40 0.32
CA GLU A 998 -8.63 36.48 1.02
C GLU A 998 -7.45 36.49 0.07
N LEU A 999 -6.53 37.42 0.30
CA LEU A 999 -5.23 37.49 -0.33
C LEU A 999 -4.14 37.13 0.69
N HIS A 1000 -3.48 35.99 0.53
CA HIS A 1000 -2.40 35.57 1.42
C HIS A 1000 -1.06 36.02 0.85
N THR A 1001 -0.48 37.08 1.42
CA THR A 1001 0.67 37.80 0.83
C THR A 1001 1.99 37.59 1.56
N LYS A 1002 2.08 36.72 2.57
CA LYS A 1002 3.35 36.44 3.30
C LYS A 1002 3.80 34.98 3.19
N ARG A 1003 3.50 34.34 2.06
CA ARG A 1003 3.95 32.98 1.69
C ARG A 1003 5.13 33.06 0.73
N ARG A 1004 6.12 32.18 0.89
CA ARG A 1004 7.35 32.21 0.08
C ARG A 1004 7.15 31.73 -1.36
N GLU A 1005 6.24 30.79 -1.54
CA GLU A 1005 6.03 30.08 -2.80
C GLU A 1005 5.22 30.89 -3.81
N GLY A 1006 4.29 31.74 -3.35
CA GLY A 1006 3.44 32.60 -4.20
C GLY A 1006 2.47 33.44 -3.36
N ILE A 1007 1.64 34.24 -4.03
CA ILE A 1007 0.48 34.95 -3.46
C ILE A 1007 -0.74 34.06 -3.68
N ASP A 1008 -1.45 33.67 -2.62
CA ASP A 1008 -2.66 32.87 -2.77
C ASP A 1008 -3.90 33.78 -2.75
N LEU A 1009 -4.66 33.79 -3.84
CA LEU A 1009 -5.98 34.38 -3.94
C LEU A 1009 -7.02 33.31 -3.59
N ILE A 1010 -7.89 33.59 -2.63
CA ILE A 1010 -8.95 32.68 -2.17
C ILE A 1010 -10.29 33.35 -2.37
N LEU A 1011 -11.13 32.76 -3.22
CA LEU A 1011 -12.49 33.20 -3.52
C LEU A 1011 -13.47 32.17 -2.96
N LEU A 1012 -14.55 32.63 -2.31
CA LEU A 1012 -15.58 31.75 -1.76
C LEU A 1012 -16.78 31.69 -2.71
N ALA A 1013 -17.16 30.48 -3.11
CA ALA A 1013 -18.25 30.21 -4.04
C ALA A 1013 -19.24 29.20 -3.46
N GLU A 1014 -20.49 29.21 -3.91
CA GLU A 1014 -21.45 28.15 -3.52
C GLU A 1014 -21.01 26.79 -4.09
N PRO A 1015 -21.21 25.66 -3.37
CA PRO A 1015 -20.71 24.37 -3.81
C PRO A 1015 -21.19 24.00 -5.23
N GLY A 1016 -20.24 23.66 -6.11
CA GLY A 1016 -20.52 23.25 -7.49
C GLY A 1016 -20.67 24.40 -8.50
N THR A 1017 -20.54 25.66 -8.09
CA THR A 1017 -20.59 26.82 -9.01
C THR A 1017 -19.34 26.98 -9.87
N VAL A 1018 -18.16 26.62 -9.34
CA VAL A 1018 -16.89 26.68 -10.06
C VAL A 1018 -16.38 25.28 -10.33
N ALA A 1019 -16.39 24.87 -11.59
CA ALA A 1019 -15.76 23.62 -12.01
C ALA A 1019 -14.23 23.77 -12.05
N LEU A 1020 -13.51 22.74 -11.60
CA LEU A 1020 -12.03 22.72 -11.61
C LEU A 1020 -11.43 23.01 -13.00
N GLY A 1021 -12.13 22.60 -14.07
CA GLY A 1021 -11.73 22.89 -15.45
C GLY A 1021 -11.66 24.38 -15.79
N LYS A 1022 -12.51 25.23 -15.18
CA LYS A 1022 -12.52 26.69 -15.42
C LYS A 1022 -11.30 27.40 -14.86
N ILE A 1023 -10.68 26.85 -13.81
CA ILE A 1023 -9.49 27.41 -13.17
C ILE A 1023 -8.21 26.66 -13.55
N ALA A 1024 -8.30 25.69 -14.48
CA ALA A 1024 -7.23 24.76 -14.79
C ALA A 1024 -5.98 25.46 -15.35
N ASP A 1025 -6.11 26.62 -15.98
CA ASP A 1025 -5.00 27.38 -16.56
C ASP A 1025 -4.58 28.61 -15.72
N LEU A 1026 -5.20 28.82 -14.56
CA LEU A 1026 -5.01 30.00 -13.73
C LEU A 1026 -3.89 29.78 -12.70
N GLY A 1027 -2.85 30.61 -12.76
CA GLY A 1027 -1.77 30.60 -11.78
C GLY A 1027 -0.93 29.32 -11.75
N SER A 1028 0.01 29.28 -10.81
CA SER A 1028 0.98 28.18 -10.64
C SER A 1028 0.41 26.95 -9.95
N GLU A 1029 -0.51 27.12 -8.99
CA GLU A 1029 -1.23 26.07 -8.29
C GLU A 1029 -2.69 26.52 -8.12
N ARG A 1030 -3.63 25.56 -8.19
CA ARG A 1030 -5.05 25.81 -7.96
C ARG A 1030 -5.71 24.63 -7.27
N GLU A 1031 -6.61 24.91 -6.35
CA GLU A 1031 -7.40 23.90 -5.65
C GLU A 1031 -8.77 24.46 -5.30
N ILE A 1032 -9.78 23.58 -5.28
CA ILE A 1032 -11.11 23.86 -4.73
C ILE A 1032 -11.22 23.01 -3.48
N VAL A 1033 -11.39 23.64 -2.31
CA VAL A 1033 -11.49 22.93 -1.04
C VAL A 1033 -12.76 23.35 -0.28
N PRO A 1034 -13.38 22.44 0.47
CA PRO A 1034 -14.50 22.80 1.34
C PRO A 1034 -14.05 23.82 2.40
N HIS A 1035 -14.82 24.90 2.54
CA HIS A 1035 -14.60 25.97 3.51
C HIS A 1035 -15.50 25.79 4.74
N ARG A 1036 -15.08 26.31 5.90
CA ARG A 1036 -15.83 26.19 7.17
C ARG A 1036 -17.22 26.82 7.15
N SER A 1037 -17.48 27.71 6.20
CA SER A 1037 -18.78 28.36 5.98
C SER A 1037 -19.77 27.50 5.18
N GLY A 1038 -19.43 26.25 4.83
CA GLY A 1038 -20.27 25.39 3.98
C GLY A 1038 -20.14 25.67 2.48
N ARG A 1039 -19.31 26.65 2.09
CA ARG A 1039 -19.00 27.04 0.71
C ARG A 1039 -17.72 26.37 0.21
N GLU A 1040 -17.45 26.46 -1.09
CA GLU A 1040 -16.18 26.04 -1.68
C GLU A 1040 -15.20 27.23 -1.73
N ALA A 1041 -13.95 27.00 -1.31
CA ALA A 1041 -12.87 27.96 -1.43
C ALA A 1041 -12.04 27.63 -2.68
N VAL A 1042 -12.15 28.47 -3.70
CA VAL A 1042 -11.34 28.45 -4.91
C VAL A 1042 -10.02 29.17 -4.61
N LYS A 1043 -8.92 28.41 -4.53
CA LYS A 1043 -7.59 28.96 -4.26
C LYS A 1043 -6.75 28.97 -5.53
N ILE A 1044 -6.13 30.10 -5.83
CA ILE A 1044 -5.25 30.30 -6.99
C ILE A 1044 -3.93 30.92 -6.49
N ARG A 1045 -2.80 30.25 -6.75
CA ARG A 1045 -1.45 30.73 -6.37
C ARG A 1045 -0.76 31.43 -7.54
N LEU A 1046 -0.38 32.69 -7.36
CA LEU A 1046 0.28 33.53 -8.36
C LEU A 1046 1.73 33.82 -7.94
N VAL A 1047 2.69 33.58 -8.84
CA VAL A 1047 4.13 33.71 -8.55
C VAL A 1047 4.78 34.78 -9.40
N THR A 1048 4.34 34.92 -10.66
CA THR A 1048 4.93 35.83 -11.64
C THR A 1048 3.92 36.85 -12.15
N GLN A 1049 4.42 37.96 -12.72
CA GLN A 1049 3.58 38.94 -13.40
C GLN A 1049 2.82 38.35 -14.61
N LYS A 1050 3.35 37.28 -15.22
CA LYS A 1050 2.66 36.61 -16.34
C LYS A 1050 1.37 35.96 -15.87
N ASP A 1051 1.38 35.37 -14.68
CA ASP A 1051 0.22 34.72 -14.07
C ASP A 1051 -0.93 35.71 -13.86
N VAL A 1052 -0.61 36.95 -13.43
CA VAL A 1052 -1.60 38.02 -13.25
C VAL A 1052 -2.10 38.57 -14.60
N LYS A 1053 -1.25 38.57 -15.64
CA LYS A 1053 -1.59 39.04 -17.00
C LYS A 1053 -2.31 37.98 -17.86
N GLN A 1054 -2.53 36.77 -17.36
CA GLN A 1054 -3.27 35.75 -18.10
C GLN A 1054 -4.67 36.28 -18.42
N LYS A 1055 -5.05 36.30 -19.71
CA LYS A 1055 -6.40 36.70 -20.14
C LYS A 1055 -7.50 35.95 -19.38
N GLY A 1056 -7.30 34.65 -19.20
CA GLY A 1056 -8.23 33.78 -18.47
C GLY A 1056 -8.45 34.19 -17.01
N LEU A 1057 -7.45 34.78 -16.32
CA LEU A 1057 -7.63 35.22 -14.93
C LEU A 1057 -8.58 36.42 -14.85
N LYS A 1058 -8.44 37.39 -15.77
CA LYS A 1058 -9.33 38.55 -15.82
C LYS A 1058 -10.75 38.16 -16.19
N GLU A 1059 -10.91 37.29 -17.20
CA GLU A 1059 -12.21 36.78 -17.63
C GLU A 1059 -12.90 35.99 -16.51
N PHE A 1060 -12.16 35.11 -15.84
CA PHE A 1060 -12.66 34.37 -14.68
C PHE A 1060 -13.10 35.29 -13.54
N LEU A 1061 -12.30 36.30 -13.17
CA LEU A 1061 -12.67 37.23 -12.11
C LEU A 1061 -13.91 38.06 -12.46
N LEU A 1062 -14.10 38.45 -13.73
CA LEU A 1062 -15.30 39.16 -14.19
C LEU A 1062 -16.55 38.28 -14.15
N GLU A 1063 -16.43 37.02 -14.58
CA GLU A 1063 -17.52 36.03 -14.49
C GLU A 1063 -17.86 35.75 -13.02
N PHE A 1064 -16.83 35.56 -12.18
CA PHE A 1064 -17.00 35.34 -10.75
C PHE A 1064 -17.60 36.56 -10.01
N ALA A 1065 -17.38 37.78 -10.50
CA ALA A 1065 -18.01 38.98 -9.96
C ALA A 1065 -19.52 39.07 -10.22
N SER A 1066 -19.97 38.46 -11.31
CA SER A 1066 -21.38 38.43 -11.73
C SER A 1066 -22.21 37.32 -11.08
N THR A 1067 -21.54 36.35 -10.46
CA THR A 1067 -22.15 35.20 -9.76
C THR A 1067 -22.26 35.48 -8.28
#